data_AF-A0A139H8D3-F1
#
_entry.id   AF-A0A139H8D3-F1
#
_cell.length_a   1.000
_cell.length_b   1.000
_cell.length_c   1.000
_cell.angle_alpha   90.00
_cell.angle_beta   90.00
_cell.angle_gamma   90.00
#
_symmetry.space_group_name_H-M   'P 1'
#
loop_
_entity.id
_entity.type
_entity.pdbx_description
1 polymer ?
#
loop_
_entity_poly.entity_id
_entity_poly.type
_entity_poly.pdbx_seq_one_letter_code
_entity_poly.pdbx_strand_id
1 'polypeptide(L)'
;MVPRRLLCDDAKFAITVLSRIADNVHMVLSHQTSSLLRCLQRPGTGDQVVQFQLFFDNLREFGFIAGHSFELLGYPDGEQIVDDSTEFSRTATLQEENLVSVWSFRFRNFEELSQGLLGVRKHFVGVGTSMRDFCYANARVFVVEHHFGCLFQDWSWQWRRACSKVVNLISRRHIGLDKNTITRLLPLAPLAQCVRTYIRTIYPAFVQLTRGLEHMAAMAALRASAGRSLQRVARNNGLAYPRRAIVASQTSSAAATPSITYLHHRPRYVSSSPSTRAELREAFSSQLDHAPPDLLNKPSTAPTTPQTLTEKIVQRYSQGLPHGKFVKAGDYVTLSPHHCMTHDNSWPVATKFMSIGATKIHDNKQIVMTLDHDVQNKSEANLKKYEKIQSFAEKQGVDFYPAGRGIGHQIMVEEGYAWPGTMAVASDSHSNMYGGVACLGTPVVRTDAASIWATGKTWWQIPPIAKVTFTGILPEGVTGKDVIVALAGLFNNDEVLNHAIEFTGSTDTMRSLQVDDRLAIANMTTEWGALSGLFPIDDVLKGWLRYKATEASMYREPSPTASPTTDRFNHERLDELFANPLKADAGATYTKELFLDLSTLCPYVSGPNSVKVATPLNELEAQNIKVNKAYLVSCTNSRRSDISAAAKVFKQLADKDGKVPKIADGVKFYIAAASLPEQRAAEEQGDWQALLEAGAEALPSGCGPCIGLGTGLLEPGEVGVSASNRNFKGRMGSTDAKAYLASPEVVAASALQGKIAGPGWYEKPEGWSGVRRGEGDGVEEAHRMISIEDALDKIIAQAEEAIKDGEQRLAQESGEGTSQSGFATPPAEESSSGLTEILPGFPEKVTGEIVWCDGDNVNTDGIYPGKYTYDDAFSSDPAKMATVVMENFDKDFAKTAKAGDILVSGFNFGCGSSREQAATAILAKGIPLAVAGSFGNIFSRNSINNALMGVEVPKLVERLRATFNNDTSAATGQAGKAPITEPSKNAESLDSPPPAPVSKTEKKLTIRTGWTFTWDVRRSQVVVQEGEGGETWTQKVGELPPNVQDIIAKGGLEKWVQAQISNAL
;
A
#
# COMPACT_ATOMS: atom_id res chain seq x y z
N MET A 1 -43.31 18.00 -33.91
CA MET A 1 -42.76 19.34 -34.23
C MET A 1 -42.27 20.10 -32.98
N VAL A 2 -41.54 19.46 -32.06
CA VAL A 2 -40.92 20.10 -30.88
C VAL A 2 -39.37 19.97 -30.77
N PRO A 3 -38.58 19.39 -31.70
CA PRO A 3 -37.11 19.42 -31.54
C PRO A 3 -36.40 20.66 -32.15
N ARG A 4 -37.05 21.43 -33.06
CA ARG A 4 -36.36 22.51 -33.79
C ARG A 4 -36.23 23.85 -33.03
N ARG A 5 -37.06 24.11 -32.01
CA ARG A 5 -37.01 25.37 -31.23
C ARG A 5 -35.90 25.34 -30.15
N LEU A 6 -35.75 24.24 -29.41
CA LEU A 6 -34.70 24.10 -28.39
C LEU A 6 -33.28 24.25 -28.98
N LEU A 7 -33.01 23.63 -30.13
CA LEU A 7 -31.70 23.72 -30.80
C LEU A 7 -31.32 25.14 -31.25
N CYS A 8 -32.31 26.00 -31.53
CA CYS A 8 -32.08 27.36 -32.00
C CYS A 8 -31.85 28.34 -30.84
N ASP A 9 -32.49 28.07 -29.68
CA ASP A 9 -32.35 28.89 -28.47
C ASP A 9 -31.04 28.57 -27.72
N ASP A 10 -30.60 27.31 -27.70
CA ASP A 10 -29.33 26.90 -27.10
C ASP A 10 -28.11 27.42 -27.89
N ALA A 11 -28.20 27.48 -29.22
CA ALA A 11 -27.15 28.05 -30.07
C ALA A 11 -27.02 29.58 -29.90
N LYS A 12 -28.14 30.30 -29.73
CA LYS A 12 -28.14 31.73 -29.42
C LYS A 12 -27.57 32.02 -28.03
N PHE A 13 -27.84 31.15 -27.06
CA PHE A 13 -27.28 31.25 -25.71
C PHE A 13 -25.75 31.08 -25.73
N ALA A 14 -25.24 30.04 -26.40
CA ALA A 14 -23.79 29.79 -26.52
C ALA A 14 -23.05 30.95 -27.22
N ILE A 15 -23.62 31.51 -28.30
CA ILE A 15 -23.02 32.66 -29.02
C ILE A 15 -22.99 33.93 -28.16
N THR A 16 -24.02 34.16 -27.35
CA THR A 16 -24.10 35.32 -26.44
C THR A 16 -23.09 35.23 -25.30
N VAL A 17 -22.87 34.02 -24.77
CA VAL A 17 -21.87 33.76 -23.72
C VAL A 17 -20.45 33.93 -24.25
N LEU A 18 -20.16 33.40 -25.45
CA LEU A 18 -18.83 33.55 -26.07
C LEU A 18 -18.50 35.01 -26.43
N SER A 19 -19.49 35.79 -26.88
CA SER A 19 -19.31 37.24 -27.14
C SER A 19 -18.95 38.01 -25.87
N ARG A 20 -19.64 37.74 -24.74
CA ARG A 20 -19.36 38.41 -23.46
C ARG A 20 -18.00 38.02 -22.86
N ILE A 21 -17.51 36.82 -23.15
CA ILE A 21 -16.19 36.38 -22.70
C ILE A 21 -15.09 37.08 -23.52
N ALA A 22 -15.28 37.24 -24.83
CA ALA A 22 -14.35 37.96 -25.70
C ALA A 22 -14.21 39.45 -25.30
N ASP A 23 -15.32 40.12 -25.00
CA ASP A 23 -15.31 41.53 -24.57
C ASP A 23 -14.59 41.72 -23.23
N ASN A 24 -14.74 40.78 -22.29
CA ASN A 24 -14.06 40.81 -20.99
C ASN A 24 -12.55 40.57 -21.10
N VAL A 25 -12.12 39.66 -21.98
CA VAL A 25 -10.69 39.41 -22.23
C VAL A 25 -10.02 40.61 -22.89
N HIS A 26 -10.69 41.26 -23.84
CA HIS A 26 -10.20 42.46 -24.50
C HIS A 26 -10.04 43.65 -23.52
N MET A 27 -11.00 43.83 -22.60
CA MET A 27 -10.95 44.87 -21.57
C MET A 27 -9.81 44.67 -20.57
N VAL A 28 -9.56 43.42 -20.13
CA VAL A 28 -8.48 43.09 -19.18
C VAL A 28 -7.10 43.29 -19.82
N LEU A 29 -6.92 42.92 -21.08
CA LEU A 29 -5.64 43.07 -21.79
C LEU A 29 -5.31 44.53 -22.10
N SER A 30 -6.32 45.36 -22.41
CA SER A 30 -6.21 46.81 -22.60
C SER A 30 -5.78 47.56 -21.34
N HIS A 31 -6.30 47.17 -20.17
CA HIS A 31 -6.00 47.82 -18.89
C HIS A 31 -4.62 47.43 -18.32
N GLN A 32 -4.12 46.24 -18.67
CA GLN A 32 -2.83 45.71 -18.22
C GLN A 32 -1.66 46.26 -19.06
N THR A 33 -1.84 46.44 -20.37
CA THR A 33 -0.84 47.05 -21.27
C THR A 33 -0.56 48.52 -20.91
N SER A 34 -1.60 49.26 -20.55
CA SER A 34 -1.48 50.66 -20.08
C SER A 34 -0.89 50.80 -18.67
N SER A 35 -0.82 49.71 -17.88
CA SER A 35 -0.12 49.66 -16.59
C SER A 35 1.37 49.31 -16.75
N LEU A 36 1.71 48.44 -17.71
CA LEU A 36 3.10 48.08 -18.02
C LEU A 36 3.88 49.26 -18.63
N LEU A 37 3.24 50.03 -19.51
CA LEU A 37 3.80 51.25 -20.12
C LEU A 37 4.11 52.35 -19.09
N ARG A 38 3.38 52.43 -17.98
CA ARG A 38 3.65 53.39 -16.88
C ARG A 38 4.83 52.96 -15.99
N CYS A 39 5.11 51.66 -15.89
CA CYS A 39 6.28 51.15 -15.17
C CYS A 39 7.60 51.46 -15.90
N LEU A 40 7.57 51.56 -17.24
CA LEU A 40 8.73 51.85 -18.09
C LEU A 40 9.15 53.33 -18.11
N GLN A 41 8.38 54.23 -17.48
CA GLN A 41 8.62 55.69 -17.49
C GLN A 41 9.36 56.21 -16.23
N ARG A 42 9.87 55.34 -15.35
CA ARG A 42 10.63 55.77 -14.16
C ARG A 42 12.15 55.72 -14.42
N PRO A 43 12.91 56.77 -14.09
CA PRO A 43 14.34 56.81 -14.35
C PRO A 43 15.10 55.86 -13.40
N GLY A 44 15.77 54.86 -13.95
CA GLY A 44 16.69 53.95 -13.25
C GLY A 44 18.16 54.29 -13.56
N THR A 45 19.05 53.97 -12.63
CA THR A 45 20.50 54.25 -12.69
C THR A 45 21.22 53.46 -13.80
N GLY A 46 22.31 54.01 -14.34
CA GLY A 46 23.01 53.54 -15.54
C GLY A 46 23.37 52.04 -15.61
N ASP A 47 23.57 51.38 -14.46
CA ASP A 47 23.85 49.93 -14.41
C ASP A 47 22.66 49.05 -14.82
N GLN A 48 21.42 49.53 -14.67
CA GLN A 48 20.25 48.76 -15.11
C GLN A 48 20.15 48.73 -16.63
N VAL A 49 20.54 49.80 -17.32
CA VAL A 49 20.46 49.90 -18.79
C VAL A 49 21.45 48.94 -19.47
N VAL A 50 22.66 48.78 -18.91
CA VAL A 50 23.69 47.86 -19.44
C VAL A 50 23.30 46.39 -19.24
N GLN A 51 22.69 46.04 -18.09
CA GLN A 51 22.16 44.69 -17.83
C GLN A 51 21.00 44.32 -18.76
N PHE A 52 20.14 45.30 -19.09
CA PHE A 52 19.05 45.10 -20.05
C PHE A 52 19.56 44.96 -21.49
N GLN A 53 20.59 45.71 -21.89
CA GLN A 53 21.20 45.61 -23.21
C GLN A 53 21.84 44.21 -23.42
N LEU A 54 22.62 43.73 -22.43
CA LEU A 54 23.18 42.37 -22.44
C LEU A 54 22.10 41.28 -22.53
N PHE A 55 20.95 41.48 -21.90
CA PHE A 55 19.84 40.54 -21.97
C PHE A 55 19.23 40.47 -23.38
N PHE A 56 19.04 41.61 -24.05
CA PHE A 56 18.49 41.65 -25.41
C PHE A 56 19.51 41.22 -26.48
N ASP A 57 20.80 41.51 -26.30
CA ASP A 57 21.85 41.06 -27.23
C ASP A 57 22.05 39.54 -27.15
N ASN A 58 21.94 38.94 -25.96
CA ASN A 58 21.89 37.48 -25.81
C ASN A 58 20.66 36.88 -26.51
N LEU A 59 19.46 37.46 -26.34
CA LEU A 59 18.26 36.98 -27.04
C LEU A 59 18.37 37.06 -28.57
N ARG A 60 19.18 38.01 -29.08
CA ARG A 60 19.49 38.19 -30.50
C ARG A 60 20.48 37.14 -31.02
N GLU A 61 21.56 36.88 -30.28
CA GLU A 61 22.58 35.88 -30.61
C GLU A 61 21.99 34.46 -30.65
N PHE A 62 20.94 34.22 -29.87
CA PHE A 62 20.19 32.95 -29.86
C PHE A 62 18.95 32.92 -30.79
N GLY A 63 18.74 33.94 -31.63
CA GLY A 63 17.74 33.93 -32.71
C GLY A 63 16.28 34.12 -32.28
N PHE A 64 16.02 34.60 -31.07
CA PHE A 64 14.65 34.80 -30.55
C PHE A 64 13.96 36.07 -31.07
N ILE A 65 14.70 36.95 -31.77
CA ILE A 65 14.23 38.23 -32.33
C ILE A 65 14.90 38.46 -33.69
N ALA A 66 14.12 38.86 -34.71
CA ALA A 66 14.59 39.05 -36.09
C ALA A 66 15.13 40.47 -36.35
N GLY A 67 16.13 40.56 -37.23
CA GLY A 67 17.05 41.69 -37.36
C GLY A 67 16.48 43.01 -37.85
N HIS A 68 16.79 44.07 -37.10
CA HIS A 68 17.16 45.41 -37.59
C HIS A 68 18.15 46.00 -36.61
N SER A 69 19.28 46.52 -37.09
CA SER A 69 20.39 47.08 -36.31
C SER A 69 19.91 48.18 -35.36
N PHE A 70 20.25 48.07 -34.07
CA PHE A 70 20.26 49.24 -33.19
C PHE A 70 21.67 49.82 -33.34
N GLU A 71 21.83 50.76 -34.26
CA GLU A 71 23.03 51.61 -34.24
C GLU A 71 22.81 52.66 -33.15
N LEU A 72 23.45 52.44 -32.01
CA LEU A 72 23.87 53.58 -31.20
C LEU A 72 24.98 54.25 -32.01
N LEU A 73 24.63 55.40 -32.61
CA LEU A 73 25.58 56.35 -33.18
C LEU A 73 26.73 56.53 -32.18
N GLY A 74 27.92 56.10 -32.59
CA GLY A 74 29.14 56.29 -31.84
C GLY A 74 29.42 57.77 -31.62
N TYR A 75 30.08 58.04 -30.49
CA TYR A 75 31.08 59.11 -30.45
C TYR A 75 32.46 58.48 -30.68
N PRO A 76 33.40 59.23 -31.28
CA PRO A 76 34.42 58.72 -32.21
C PRO A 76 35.68 58.19 -31.51
N ASP A 77 36.32 57.22 -32.16
CA ASP A 77 37.73 56.89 -31.96
C ASP A 77 38.60 58.03 -32.51
N GLY A 78 39.46 58.56 -31.64
CA GLY A 78 40.85 58.88 -31.97
C GLY A 78 41.12 60.14 -32.79
N GLU A 79 41.51 61.22 -32.09
CA GLU A 79 42.68 61.97 -32.53
C GLU A 79 43.53 62.42 -31.33
N GLN A 80 44.27 61.44 -30.84
CA GLN A 80 45.71 61.41 -30.69
C GLN A 80 46.41 62.56 -29.95
N ILE A 81 47.26 62.07 -29.03
CA ILE A 81 48.43 62.71 -28.39
C ILE A 81 48.11 63.58 -27.16
N VAL A 82 47.69 63.02 -26.03
CA VAL A 82 47.45 61.60 -25.69
C VAL A 82 45.94 61.42 -25.48
N ASP A 83 45.23 61.60 -26.60
CA ASP A 83 43.83 61.34 -27.05
C ASP A 83 42.62 61.93 -26.28
N ASP A 84 41.61 62.38 -27.03
CA ASP A 84 40.86 63.64 -26.88
C ASP A 84 39.62 63.70 -25.93
N SER A 85 39.45 64.90 -25.35
CA SER A 85 38.25 65.77 -25.30
C SER A 85 36.95 65.46 -24.51
N THR A 86 36.65 66.40 -23.58
CA THR A 86 35.40 67.14 -23.29
C THR A 86 34.03 66.46 -23.07
N GLU A 87 33.52 66.62 -21.84
CA GLU A 87 32.42 67.52 -21.42
C GLU A 87 31.17 67.74 -22.35
N PHE A 88 29.99 67.75 -21.70
CA PHE A 88 28.63 68.21 -22.08
C PHE A 88 27.59 67.15 -22.48
N SER A 89 26.51 66.89 -21.72
CA SER A 89 25.33 67.73 -21.39
C SER A 89 24.45 68.11 -22.60
N ARG A 90 23.25 67.46 -22.72
CA ARG A 90 21.89 67.99 -23.08
C ARG A 90 21.08 67.16 -24.08
N THR A 91 19.97 66.60 -23.56
CA THR A 91 18.57 66.57 -24.07
C THR A 91 18.29 66.50 -25.58
N ALA A 92 17.57 65.46 -26.03
CA ALA A 92 16.56 65.56 -27.11
C ALA A 92 15.58 64.36 -27.15
N THR A 93 14.30 64.69 -27.29
CA THR A 93 13.10 63.88 -27.58
C THR A 93 13.13 63.16 -28.94
N LEU A 94 12.59 61.93 -29.05
CA LEU A 94 12.30 61.25 -30.33
C LEU A 94 11.01 60.39 -30.29
N GLN A 95 10.36 60.32 -31.46
CA GLN A 95 8.94 60.08 -31.77
C GLN A 95 8.47 58.60 -31.83
N GLU A 96 7.14 58.41 -31.70
CA GLU A 96 6.37 57.17 -31.52
C GLU A 96 6.26 56.20 -32.73
N GLU A 97 6.80 56.47 -33.91
CA GLU A 97 6.28 55.81 -35.14
C GLU A 97 6.87 54.45 -35.55
N ASN A 98 7.92 53.91 -34.90
CA ASN A 98 8.59 52.68 -35.38
C ASN A 98 8.35 51.39 -34.55
N LEU A 99 7.64 51.45 -33.42
CA LEU A 99 7.34 50.24 -32.60
C LEU A 99 6.12 49.45 -33.08
N VAL A 100 5.31 50.02 -33.97
CA VAL A 100 4.05 49.43 -34.45
C VAL A 100 4.26 48.40 -35.57
N SER A 101 5.37 48.46 -36.32
CA SER A 101 5.58 47.62 -37.52
C SER A 101 6.00 46.17 -37.22
N VAL A 102 6.72 45.93 -36.11
CA VAL A 102 7.15 44.56 -35.72
C VAL A 102 6.03 43.80 -34.98
N TRP A 103 5.20 44.52 -34.22
CA TRP A 103 4.03 43.93 -33.55
C TRP A 103 2.87 43.66 -34.52
N SER A 104 2.75 44.44 -35.60
CA SER A 104 1.71 44.23 -36.61
C SER A 104 1.90 42.96 -37.46
N PHE A 105 3.11 42.40 -37.57
CA PHE A 105 3.29 41.14 -38.32
C PHE A 105 2.75 39.91 -37.55
N ARG A 106 2.82 39.90 -36.21
CA ARG A 106 2.21 38.84 -35.38
C ARG A 106 0.75 39.13 -35.00
N PHE A 107 0.34 40.39 -34.92
CA PHE A 107 -1.08 40.75 -34.78
C PHE A 107 -1.89 40.51 -36.06
N ARG A 108 -1.30 40.65 -37.26
CA ARG A 108 -1.97 40.26 -38.52
C ARG A 108 -2.42 38.81 -38.52
N ASN A 109 -1.65 37.88 -37.94
CA ASN A 109 -2.08 36.48 -37.83
C ASN A 109 -3.27 36.29 -36.88
N PHE A 110 -3.40 37.13 -35.86
CA PHE A 110 -4.54 37.12 -34.93
C PHE A 110 -5.77 37.84 -35.51
N GLU A 111 -5.54 38.87 -36.32
CA GLU A 111 -6.57 39.62 -37.04
C GLU A 111 -7.08 38.83 -38.26
N GLU A 112 -6.24 38.05 -38.95
CA GLU A 112 -6.64 37.05 -39.95
C GLU A 112 -7.38 35.87 -39.32
N LEU A 113 -7.03 35.46 -38.09
CA LEU A 113 -7.80 34.46 -37.32
C LEU A 113 -9.18 34.99 -36.91
N SER A 114 -9.22 36.25 -36.45
CA SER A 114 -10.45 36.98 -36.10
C SER A 114 -11.34 37.20 -37.32
N GLN A 115 -10.77 37.62 -38.46
CA GLN A 115 -11.47 37.74 -39.74
C GLN A 115 -11.88 36.37 -40.31
N GLY A 116 -11.11 35.30 -40.06
CA GLY A 116 -11.48 33.92 -40.35
C GLY A 116 -12.68 33.44 -39.55
N LEU A 117 -12.71 33.74 -38.23
CA LEU A 117 -13.84 33.46 -37.34
C LEU A 117 -15.08 34.33 -37.67
N LEU A 118 -14.89 35.59 -38.08
CA LEU A 118 -15.94 36.47 -38.62
C LEU A 118 -16.42 36.03 -40.02
N GLY A 119 -15.54 35.42 -40.83
CA GLY A 119 -15.86 34.81 -42.12
C GLY A 119 -16.72 33.56 -41.95
N VAL A 120 -16.41 32.72 -40.95
CA VAL A 120 -17.26 31.60 -40.50
C VAL A 120 -18.63 32.12 -40.04
N ARG A 121 -18.68 33.24 -39.31
CA ARG A 121 -19.94 33.91 -38.93
C ARG A 121 -20.76 34.38 -40.13
N LYS A 122 -20.15 34.90 -41.20
CA LYS A 122 -20.85 35.28 -42.45
C LYS A 122 -21.32 34.07 -43.26
N HIS A 123 -20.58 32.96 -43.26
CA HIS A 123 -20.96 31.73 -43.97
C HIS A 123 -22.16 31.02 -43.30
N PHE A 124 -22.28 31.09 -41.98
CA PHE A 124 -23.40 30.50 -41.22
C PHE A 124 -24.72 31.28 -41.31
N VAL A 125 -24.69 32.55 -41.72
CA VAL A 125 -25.88 33.40 -41.87
C VAL A 125 -26.47 33.32 -43.29
N GLY A 126 -25.79 32.67 -44.25
CA GLY A 126 -26.14 32.75 -45.67
C GLY A 126 -26.46 31.46 -46.45
N VAL A 127 -26.22 30.24 -45.93
CA VAL A 127 -26.39 29.00 -46.75
C VAL A 127 -27.18 27.92 -46.02
N GLY A 128 -28.24 27.44 -46.66
CA GLY A 128 -29.12 26.39 -46.16
C GLY A 128 -28.49 24.99 -46.20
N THR A 129 -28.52 24.34 -45.03
CA THR A 129 -28.69 22.89 -44.78
C THR A 129 -27.95 21.86 -45.66
N SER A 130 -26.81 21.35 -45.15
CA SER A 130 -26.41 19.94 -45.35
C SER A 130 -25.52 19.40 -44.20
N MET A 131 -25.63 18.11 -43.88
CA MET A 131 -24.88 17.43 -42.81
C MET A 131 -23.40 17.18 -43.17
N ARG A 132 -23.00 17.38 -44.44
CA ARG A 132 -21.61 17.24 -44.90
C ARG A 132 -20.72 18.41 -44.44
N ASP A 133 -21.28 19.60 -44.38
CA ASP A 133 -20.54 20.82 -44.02
C ASP A 133 -20.19 20.87 -42.53
N PHE A 134 -20.99 20.21 -41.69
CA PHE A 134 -20.76 20.07 -40.24
C PHE A 134 -19.60 19.11 -39.91
N CYS A 135 -19.39 18.06 -40.73
CA CYS A 135 -18.27 17.14 -40.56
C CYS A 135 -16.93 17.76 -41.02
N TYR A 136 -16.95 18.60 -42.06
CA TYR A 136 -15.76 19.32 -42.53
C TYR A 136 -15.29 20.40 -41.53
N ALA A 137 -16.20 21.02 -40.79
CA ALA A 137 -15.86 21.99 -39.74
C ALA A 137 -15.17 21.34 -38.52
N ASN A 138 -15.61 20.14 -38.10
CA ASN A 138 -14.99 19.42 -36.98
C ASN A 138 -13.55 18.96 -37.28
N ALA A 139 -13.24 18.61 -38.53
CA ALA A 139 -11.90 18.22 -38.94
C ALA A 139 -10.89 19.40 -38.87
N ARG A 140 -11.34 20.65 -39.07
CA ARG A 140 -10.47 21.84 -38.96
C ARG A 140 -10.21 22.27 -37.52
N VAL A 141 -11.14 22.03 -36.60
CA VAL A 141 -10.96 22.32 -35.16
C VAL A 141 -9.92 21.38 -34.54
N PHE A 142 -9.92 20.10 -34.94
CA PHE A 142 -8.96 19.09 -34.47
C PHE A 142 -7.51 19.39 -34.90
N VAL A 143 -7.31 19.96 -36.11
CA VAL A 143 -5.99 20.34 -36.61
C VAL A 143 -5.41 21.55 -35.85
N VAL A 144 -6.27 22.47 -35.39
CA VAL A 144 -5.87 23.63 -34.57
C VAL A 144 -5.48 23.20 -33.15
N GLU A 145 -6.20 22.23 -32.57
CA GLU A 145 -5.93 21.66 -31.24
C GLU A 145 -4.55 20.96 -31.19
N HIS A 146 -4.22 20.19 -32.23
CA HIS A 146 -2.97 19.45 -32.30
C HIS A 146 -1.75 20.34 -32.56
N HIS A 147 -1.89 21.42 -33.34
CA HIS A 147 -0.82 22.41 -33.56
C HIS A 147 -0.56 23.29 -32.32
N PHE A 148 -1.59 23.64 -31.55
CA PHE A 148 -1.43 24.44 -30.33
C PHE A 148 -0.76 23.66 -29.20
N GLY A 149 -1.09 22.37 -29.05
CA GLY A 149 -0.49 21.50 -28.04
C GLY A 149 1.02 21.28 -28.25
N CYS A 150 1.45 21.06 -29.50
CA CYS A 150 2.85 20.85 -29.85
C CYS A 150 3.70 22.14 -29.69
N LEU A 151 3.19 23.29 -30.15
CA LEU A 151 3.91 24.58 -30.00
C LEU A 151 4.10 24.99 -28.53
N PHE A 152 3.15 24.64 -27.66
CA PHE A 152 3.22 24.99 -26.24
C PHE A 152 4.20 24.11 -25.44
N GLN A 153 4.29 22.82 -25.77
CA GLN A 153 5.27 21.91 -25.16
C GLN A 153 6.71 22.26 -25.57
N ASP A 154 6.93 22.59 -26.85
CA ASP A 154 8.25 23.02 -27.34
C ASP A 154 8.70 24.34 -26.68
N TRP A 155 7.80 25.31 -26.52
CA TRP A 155 8.13 26.60 -25.91
C TRP A 155 8.45 26.47 -24.41
N SER A 156 7.70 25.63 -23.67
CA SER A 156 7.96 25.33 -22.25
C SER A 156 9.30 24.62 -22.04
N TRP A 157 9.64 23.66 -22.92
CA TRP A 157 10.87 22.90 -22.83
C TRP A 157 12.11 23.74 -23.16
N GLN A 158 12.04 24.56 -24.22
CA GLN A 158 13.13 25.48 -24.59
C GLN A 158 13.38 26.55 -23.52
N TRP A 159 12.34 27.07 -22.87
CA TRP A 159 12.45 28.04 -21.78
C TRP A 159 13.16 27.46 -20.53
N ARG A 160 12.80 26.24 -20.11
CA ARG A 160 13.46 25.57 -18.97
C ARG A 160 14.93 25.28 -19.25
N ARG A 161 15.27 24.92 -20.49
CA ARG A 161 16.65 24.66 -20.92
C ARG A 161 17.49 25.94 -20.95
N ALA A 162 16.91 27.07 -21.33
CA ALA A 162 17.56 28.38 -21.33
C ALA A 162 17.87 28.85 -19.89
N CYS A 163 16.91 28.76 -18.97
CA CYS A 163 17.13 29.10 -17.56
C CYS A 163 18.24 28.23 -16.92
N SER A 164 18.26 26.94 -17.24
CA SER A 164 19.26 26.01 -16.71
C SER A 164 20.67 26.25 -17.27
N LYS A 165 20.80 26.70 -18.51
CA LYS A 165 22.10 27.07 -19.11
C LYS A 165 22.67 28.37 -18.53
N VAL A 166 21.83 29.37 -18.26
CA VAL A 166 22.26 30.64 -17.66
C VAL A 166 22.79 30.44 -16.24
N VAL A 167 22.12 29.61 -15.43
CA VAL A 167 22.57 29.26 -14.07
C VAL A 167 23.91 28.51 -14.09
N ASN A 168 24.12 27.60 -15.05
CA ASN A 168 25.37 26.87 -15.19
C ASN A 168 26.53 27.71 -15.73
N LEU A 169 26.26 28.74 -16.53
CA LEU A 169 27.30 29.63 -17.07
C LEU A 169 27.83 30.61 -16.01
N ILE A 170 26.95 31.11 -15.14
CA ILE A 170 27.31 31.98 -14.00
C ILE A 170 28.17 31.21 -12.98
N SER A 171 27.88 29.93 -12.75
CA SER A 171 28.68 29.07 -11.87
C SER A 171 30.08 28.73 -12.40
N ARG A 172 30.37 28.95 -13.70
CA ARG A 172 31.64 28.53 -14.35
C ARG A 172 32.61 29.68 -14.66
N ARG A 173 32.21 30.95 -14.61
CA ARG A 173 33.13 32.10 -14.81
C ARG A 173 33.55 32.70 -13.45
N HIS A 174 34.66 32.18 -12.91
CA HIS A 174 35.55 32.75 -11.87
C HIS A 174 34.97 33.75 -10.85
N ILE A 175 33.85 33.41 -10.21
CA ILE A 175 33.43 34.03 -8.96
C ILE A 175 32.98 32.87 -8.07
N GLY A 176 33.83 32.44 -7.13
CA GLY A 176 33.61 31.27 -6.28
C GLY A 176 32.47 31.48 -5.27
N LEU A 177 31.23 31.54 -5.74
CA LEU A 177 30.03 31.65 -4.92
C LEU A 177 29.12 30.44 -5.18
N ASP A 178 28.59 29.85 -4.11
CA ASP A 178 27.72 28.68 -4.17
C ASP A 178 26.33 29.02 -4.76
N LYS A 179 25.61 28.00 -5.24
CA LYS A 179 24.28 28.13 -5.88
C LYS A 179 23.21 28.79 -5.00
N ASN A 180 23.25 28.61 -3.68
CA ASN A 180 22.30 29.22 -2.75
C ASN A 180 22.57 30.72 -2.56
N THR A 181 23.83 31.15 -2.64
CA THR A 181 24.22 32.56 -2.55
C THR A 181 23.82 33.34 -3.81
N ILE A 182 23.96 32.76 -5.00
CA ILE A 182 23.52 33.37 -6.29
C ILE A 182 22.00 33.58 -6.33
N THR A 183 21.23 32.65 -5.75
CA THR A 183 19.76 32.73 -5.69
C THR A 183 19.26 33.85 -4.77
N ARG A 184 20.08 34.27 -3.80
CA ARG A 184 19.77 35.35 -2.85
C ARG A 184 20.14 36.76 -3.36
N LEU A 185 21.06 36.88 -4.32
CA LEU A 185 21.61 38.18 -4.77
C LEU A 185 20.93 38.79 -6.01
N LEU A 186 20.01 38.08 -6.66
CA LEU A 186 19.20 38.61 -7.78
C LEU A 186 17.85 39.15 -7.28
N PRO A 187 17.54 40.46 -7.41
CA PRO A 187 16.24 40.98 -7.05
C PRO A 187 15.17 40.51 -8.05
N LEU A 188 14.54 39.37 -7.76
CA LEU A 188 13.48 38.71 -8.53
C LEU A 188 12.13 39.46 -8.54
N ALA A 189 12.07 40.75 -8.21
CA ALA A 189 10.79 41.44 -8.03
C ALA A 189 9.95 41.57 -9.33
N PRO A 190 10.50 41.90 -10.51
CA PRO A 190 9.68 42.06 -11.72
C PRO A 190 9.28 40.70 -12.33
N LEU A 191 10.18 39.71 -12.30
CA LEU A 191 9.97 38.38 -12.87
C LEU A 191 8.92 37.59 -12.06
N ALA A 192 8.97 37.70 -10.72
CA ALA A 192 7.99 37.09 -9.84
C ALA A 192 6.58 37.70 -10.02
N GLN A 193 6.47 38.98 -10.36
CA GLN A 193 5.18 39.65 -10.57
C GLN A 193 4.50 39.19 -11.88
N CYS A 194 5.26 39.00 -12.97
CA CYS A 194 4.75 38.44 -14.22
C CYS A 194 4.29 36.97 -14.05
N VAL A 195 5.10 36.16 -13.36
CA VAL A 195 4.77 34.75 -13.09
C VAL A 195 3.55 34.62 -12.18
N ARG A 196 3.43 35.48 -11.15
CA ARG A 196 2.26 35.50 -10.26
C ARG A 196 0.98 35.90 -11.00
N THR A 197 1.04 36.85 -11.94
CA THR A 197 -0.13 37.30 -12.72
C THR A 197 -0.59 36.23 -13.72
N TYR A 198 0.34 35.54 -14.38
CA TYR A 198 0.04 34.43 -15.29
C TYR A 198 -0.62 33.24 -14.55
N ILE A 199 -0.07 32.84 -13.41
CA ILE A 199 -0.57 31.70 -12.61
C ILE A 199 -1.91 32.03 -11.94
N ARG A 200 -2.11 33.27 -11.45
CA ARG A 200 -3.33 33.63 -10.71
C ARG A 200 -4.53 33.96 -11.58
N THR A 201 -4.32 34.40 -12.82
CA THR A 201 -5.39 35.04 -13.61
C THR A 201 -5.64 34.36 -14.95
N ILE A 202 -4.57 34.04 -15.69
CA ILE A 202 -4.68 33.53 -17.06
C ILE A 202 -4.83 32.00 -17.06
N TYR A 203 -4.03 31.31 -16.24
CA TYR A 203 -4.06 29.84 -16.14
C TYR A 203 -5.42 29.27 -15.69
N PRO A 204 -6.12 29.81 -14.66
CA PRO A 204 -7.39 29.25 -14.22
C PRO A 204 -8.53 29.48 -15.23
N ALA A 205 -8.53 30.64 -15.92
CA ALA A 205 -9.50 30.95 -16.97
C ALA A 205 -9.32 30.02 -18.18
N PHE A 206 -8.07 29.72 -18.54
CA PHE A 206 -7.73 28.79 -19.61
C PHE A 206 -8.13 27.34 -19.29
N VAL A 207 -7.91 26.89 -18.04
CA VAL A 207 -8.31 25.56 -17.56
C VAL A 207 -9.84 25.39 -17.49
N GLN A 208 -10.58 26.46 -17.17
CA GLN A 208 -12.05 26.43 -17.25
C GLN A 208 -12.55 26.37 -18.70
N LEU A 209 -11.86 27.04 -19.63
CA LEU A 209 -12.20 27.04 -21.05
C LEU A 209 -11.99 25.65 -21.67
N THR A 210 -10.87 24.99 -21.38
CA THR A 210 -10.58 23.62 -21.87
C THR A 210 -11.53 22.58 -21.29
N ARG A 211 -11.82 22.65 -19.98
CA ARG A 211 -12.81 21.74 -19.35
C ARG A 211 -14.23 21.91 -19.90
N GLY A 212 -14.62 23.13 -20.27
CA GLY A 212 -15.92 23.40 -20.89
C GLY A 212 -16.01 22.84 -22.31
N LEU A 213 -14.93 22.94 -23.09
CA LEU A 213 -14.85 22.41 -24.45
C LEU A 213 -14.79 20.87 -24.48
N GLU A 214 -14.05 20.25 -23.54
CA GLU A 214 -14.00 18.80 -23.34
C GLU A 214 -15.39 18.22 -23.00
N HIS A 215 -16.15 18.91 -22.13
CA HIS A 215 -17.51 18.48 -21.76
C HIS A 215 -18.48 18.54 -22.94
N MET A 216 -18.38 19.56 -23.80
CA MET A 216 -19.22 19.66 -24.99
C MET A 216 -18.84 18.64 -26.07
N ALA A 217 -17.55 18.35 -26.23
CA ALA A 217 -17.06 17.31 -27.14
C ALA A 217 -17.51 15.90 -26.70
N ALA A 218 -17.45 15.59 -25.41
CA ALA A 218 -17.95 14.33 -24.86
C ALA A 218 -19.46 14.14 -25.09
N MET A 219 -20.25 15.21 -24.90
CA MET A 219 -21.69 15.19 -25.14
C MET A 219 -22.06 15.04 -26.63
N ALA A 220 -21.25 15.61 -27.54
CA ALA A 220 -21.42 15.44 -28.98
C ALA A 220 -21.05 14.01 -29.44
N ALA A 221 -19.99 13.43 -28.87
CA ALA A 221 -19.55 12.06 -29.16
C ALA A 221 -20.57 11.00 -28.69
N LEU A 222 -21.15 11.18 -27.49
CA LEU A 222 -22.22 10.33 -26.94
C LEU A 222 -23.47 10.33 -27.83
N ARG A 223 -23.86 11.48 -28.37
CA ARG A 223 -25.02 11.59 -29.27
C ARG A 223 -24.76 11.02 -30.66
N ALA A 224 -23.54 11.13 -31.18
CA ALA A 224 -23.14 10.50 -32.44
C ALA A 224 -22.98 8.97 -32.35
N SER A 225 -22.72 8.43 -31.15
CA SER A 225 -22.73 7.00 -30.86
C SER A 225 -24.16 6.44 -30.83
N ALA A 226 -25.08 7.13 -30.12
CA ALA A 226 -26.49 6.73 -30.04
C ALA A 226 -27.20 6.70 -31.42
N GLY A 227 -26.88 7.63 -32.32
CA GLY A 227 -27.42 7.64 -33.69
C GLY A 227 -26.92 6.48 -34.58
N ARG A 228 -25.69 6.00 -34.35
CA ARG A 228 -25.09 4.87 -35.10
C ARG A 228 -25.63 3.51 -34.63
N SER A 229 -25.99 3.39 -33.36
CA SER A 229 -26.62 2.18 -32.81
C SER A 229 -28.03 1.96 -33.36
N LEU A 230 -28.82 3.03 -33.53
CA LEU A 230 -30.18 2.94 -34.11
C LEU A 230 -30.19 2.55 -35.59
N GLN A 231 -29.18 2.96 -36.37
CA GLN A 231 -29.05 2.54 -37.79
C GLN A 231 -28.54 1.09 -37.96
N ARG A 232 -27.86 0.52 -36.95
CA ARG A 232 -27.39 -0.88 -36.97
C ARG A 232 -28.50 -1.88 -36.67
N VAL A 233 -29.43 -1.52 -35.78
CA VAL A 233 -30.58 -2.39 -35.41
C VAL A 233 -31.59 -2.52 -36.55
N ALA A 234 -31.74 -1.50 -37.40
CA ALA A 234 -32.67 -1.53 -38.53
C ALA A 234 -32.18 -2.36 -39.75
N ARG A 235 -30.91 -2.80 -39.78
CA ARG A 235 -30.32 -3.53 -40.93
C ARG A 235 -30.19 -5.04 -40.74
N ASN A 236 -30.39 -5.58 -39.53
CA ASN A 236 -30.03 -6.98 -39.23
C ASN A 236 -31.18 -7.99 -39.10
N ASN A 237 -32.45 -7.61 -39.30
CA ASN A 237 -33.55 -8.58 -39.21
C ASN A 237 -34.21 -8.83 -40.57
N GLY A 238 -33.68 -9.84 -41.28
CA GLY A 238 -34.28 -10.42 -42.47
C GLY A 238 -34.40 -11.95 -42.34
N LEU A 239 -35.66 -12.42 -42.48
CA LEU A 239 -36.13 -13.80 -42.81
C LEU A 239 -36.09 -14.86 -41.68
N ALA A 240 -37.00 -15.86 -41.55
CA ALA A 240 -38.39 -16.10 -42.00
C ALA A 240 -38.92 -17.43 -41.38
N TYR A 241 -40.26 -17.54 -41.24
CA TYR A 241 -41.16 -18.73 -41.12
C TYR A 241 -41.27 -19.57 -39.81
N PRO A 242 -42.41 -20.29 -39.54
CA PRO A 242 -43.72 -20.34 -40.24
C PRO A 242 -44.99 -20.17 -39.35
N ARG A 243 -46.15 -20.03 -40.04
CA ARG A 243 -47.53 -19.99 -39.51
C ARG A 243 -48.16 -21.38 -39.30
N ARG A 244 -48.85 -21.58 -38.17
CA ARG A 244 -50.11 -22.35 -37.90
C ARG A 244 -50.24 -22.53 -36.38
N ALA A 245 -51.37 -22.78 -35.74
CA ALA A 245 -52.76 -22.35 -35.85
C ALA A 245 -53.39 -22.64 -34.46
N ILE A 246 -54.14 -21.67 -33.93
CA ILE A 246 -55.34 -21.75 -33.08
C ILE A 246 -55.50 -22.96 -32.13
N VAL A 247 -55.59 -22.72 -30.81
CA VAL A 247 -56.76 -23.08 -29.96
C VAL A 247 -56.77 -22.16 -28.72
N ALA A 248 -57.96 -21.64 -28.41
CA ALA A 248 -58.29 -20.82 -27.26
C ALA A 248 -58.51 -21.64 -25.98
N SER A 249 -58.22 -21.06 -24.81
CA SER A 249 -59.11 -21.24 -23.66
C SER A 249 -59.07 -20.01 -22.75
N GLN A 250 -60.27 -19.59 -22.39
CA GLN A 250 -60.62 -18.45 -21.56
C GLN A 250 -60.36 -18.77 -20.08
N THR A 251 -60.08 -17.76 -19.25
CA THR A 251 -61.04 -17.24 -18.24
C THR A 251 -60.39 -16.23 -17.26
N SER A 252 -61.08 -15.08 -17.11
CA SER A 252 -61.26 -14.15 -15.96
C SER A 252 -60.27 -14.15 -14.77
N SER A 253 -59.84 -13.02 -14.22
CA SER A 253 -60.65 -11.92 -13.65
C SER A 253 -59.77 -10.67 -13.36
N ALA A 254 -60.19 -9.47 -13.82
CA ALA A 254 -60.67 -8.31 -13.02
C ALA A 254 -59.72 -7.86 -11.89
N ALA A 255 -58.91 -6.80 -12.09
CA ALA A 255 -59.23 -5.37 -11.99
C ALA A 255 -59.29 -4.80 -10.55
N ALA A 256 -58.33 -3.93 -10.22
CA ALA A 256 -58.53 -2.74 -9.40
C ALA A 256 -57.32 -1.79 -9.52
N THR A 257 -57.53 -0.65 -10.15
CA THR A 257 -56.66 0.54 -10.07
C THR A 257 -57.17 1.44 -8.95
N PRO A 258 -56.31 2.23 -8.31
CA PRO A 258 -56.65 3.64 -8.21
C PRO A 258 -55.49 4.55 -8.61
N SER A 259 -55.84 5.58 -9.39
CA SER A 259 -55.00 6.74 -9.69
C SER A 259 -55.02 7.69 -8.49
N ILE A 260 -53.84 8.19 -8.06
CA ILE A 260 -53.73 9.45 -7.30
C ILE A 260 -52.53 10.26 -7.84
N THR A 261 -52.88 11.27 -8.63
CA THR A 261 -52.45 12.68 -8.61
C THR A 261 -51.00 13.03 -8.25
N TYR A 262 -50.25 13.49 -9.26
CA TYR A 262 -49.00 14.22 -9.12
C TYR A 262 -49.23 15.62 -8.51
N LEU A 263 -48.65 15.89 -7.35
CA LEU A 263 -48.45 17.24 -6.82
C LEU A 263 -47.03 17.70 -7.14
N HIS A 264 -46.93 18.69 -8.04
CA HIS A 264 -45.72 19.45 -8.28
C HIS A 264 -45.44 20.39 -7.09
N HIS A 265 -44.42 20.09 -6.29
CA HIS A 265 -43.76 21.08 -5.46
C HIS A 265 -42.45 21.52 -6.10
N ARG A 266 -42.45 22.76 -6.59
CA ARG A 266 -41.25 23.56 -6.84
C ARG A 266 -40.89 24.29 -5.53
N PRO A 267 -39.66 24.17 -5.02
CA PRO A 267 -39.07 25.21 -4.19
C PRO A 267 -38.25 26.16 -5.06
N ARG A 268 -38.34 27.43 -4.68
CA ARG A 268 -37.80 28.62 -5.34
C ARG A 268 -36.27 28.62 -5.35
N TYR A 269 -35.70 29.01 -6.47
CA TYR A 269 -34.34 29.54 -6.56
C TYR A 269 -34.25 30.81 -5.72
N VAL A 270 -33.39 30.81 -4.71
CA VAL A 270 -32.88 32.03 -4.08
C VAL A 270 -31.45 32.20 -4.57
N SER A 271 -31.27 33.22 -5.41
CA SER A 271 -29.98 33.78 -5.80
C SER A 271 -29.32 34.41 -4.57
N SER A 272 -28.12 33.97 -4.24
CA SER A 272 -27.18 34.77 -3.46
C SER A 272 -25.82 34.72 -4.16
N SER A 273 -25.34 35.90 -4.54
CA SER A 273 -24.03 36.13 -5.14
C SER A 273 -22.91 35.99 -4.09
N PRO A 274 -21.68 35.64 -4.50
CA PRO A 274 -20.57 35.37 -3.59
C PRO A 274 -19.89 36.67 -3.18
N SER A 275 -19.87 36.99 -1.89
CA SER A 275 -19.00 38.00 -1.33
C SER A 275 -17.78 37.37 -0.67
N THR A 276 -16.62 37.75 -1.20
CA THR A 276 -15.32 37.89 -0.52
C THR A 276 -14.63 36.64 0.01
N ARG A 277 -13.76 36.15 -0.88
CA ARG A 277 -12.62 35.27 -0.70
C ARG A 277 -11.41 36.10 -0.22
N ALA A 278 -11.26 36.22 1.09
CA ALA A 278 -10.02 36.54 1.82
C ALA A 278 -10.26 35.84 3.17
N GLU A 279 -9.58 34.77 3.57
CA GLU A 279 -8.14 34.57 3.71
C GLU A 279 -7.82 33.08 3.47
N LEU A 280 -6.95 32.76 2.51
CA LEU A 280 -6.38 31.41 2.36
C LEU A 280 -5.01 31.54 1.68
N ARG A 281 -4.13 32.34 2.29
CA ARG A 281 -2.70 32.34 1.99
C ARG A 281 -1.92 32.73 3.24
N GLU A 282 -1.76 31.78 4.13
CA GLU A 282 -0.54 31.55 4.90
C GLU A 282 -0.65 30.19 5.56
N ALA A 283 0.02 29.18 4.98
CA ALA A 283 0.39 27.94 5.65
C ALA A 283 1.31 27.15 4.71
N PHE A 284 2.62 27.29 4.91
CA PHE A 284 3.59 26.25 4.57
C PHE A 284 4.43 25.95 5.81
N SER A 285 4.36 24.67 6.19
CA SER A 285 5.37 23.84 6.90
C SER A 285 5.67 24.07 8.39
N SER A 286 5.06 23.25 9.23
CA SER A 286 5.79 22.26 10.07
C SER A 286 4.81 21.22 10.63
N GLN A 287 4.77 20.02 10.06
CA GLN A 287 4.24 18.82 10.74
C GLN A 287 5.42 17.90 11.08
N LEU A 288 6.26 18.42 11.97
CA LEU A 288 6.87 17.63 13.03
C LEU A 288 6.13 18.08 14.30
N ASP A 289 5.78 17.10 15.14
CA ASP A 289 4.92 17.19 16.32
C ASP A 289 4.87 18.56 17.01
N HIS A 290 3.74 19.28 16.96
CA HIS A 290 3.28 20.19 18.01
C HIS A 290 1.76 20.43 17.88
N ALA A 291 1.00 20.04 18.89
CA ALA A 291 -0.39 20.49 19.08
C ALA A 291 -0.39 21.96 19.54
N PRO A 292 -1.37 22.80 19.16
CA PRO A 292 -1.49 24.15 19.71
C PRO A 292 -1.93 24.08 21.19
N PRO A 293 -1.46 25.00 22.06
CA PRO A 293 -1.88 25.04 23.45
C PRO A 293 -3.26 25.70 23.52
N ASP A 294 -4.33 24.92 23.42
CA ASP A 294 -5.67 25.35 23.85
C ASP A 294 -5.78 25.16 25.37
N LEU A 295 -4.97 25.94 26.09
CA LEU A 295 -4.93 26.01 27.55
C LEU A 295 -5.87 27.13 27.98
N LEU A 296 -7.15 26.80 28.14
CA LEU A 296 -8.03 27.19 29.24
C LEU A 296 -9.48 26.80 28.92
N ASN A 297 -10.03 25.92 29.74
CA ASN A 297 -11.42 25.44 29.79
C ASN A 297 -11.89 24.41 28.73
N LYS A 298 -11.40 23.17 28.89
CA LYS A 298 -12.26 21.98 28.72
C LYS A 298 -12.15 21.10 29.98
N PRO A 299 -13.27 20.58 30.51
CA PRO A 299 -13.21 19.65 31.63
C PRO A 299 -12.38 18.43 31.22
N SER A 300 -11.37 18.13 32.03
CA SER A 300 -10.54 16.93 31.96
C SER A 300 -11.41 15.69 31.71
N THR A 301 -11.45 15.23 30.47
CA THR A 301 -11.83 13.85 30.18
C THR A 301 -10.73 12.96 30.74
N ALA A 302 -11.12 11.93 31.49
CA ALA A 302 -10.25 10.95 32.14
C ALA A 302 -8.98 10.62 31.33
N PRO A 303 -7.84 10.31 31.99
CA PRO A 303 -6.63 9.92 31.28
C PRO A 303 -6.93 8.74 30.35
N THR A 304 -6.97 9.01 29.05
CA THR A 304 -7.17 7.98 28.03
C THR A 304 -5.89 7.18 27.94
N THR A 305 -5.92 5.89 28.25
CA THR A 305 -4.80 4.98 27.98
C THR A 305 -4.48 5.04 26.47
N PRO A 306 -3.38 5.65 26.02
CA PRO A 306 -3.14 5.88 24.59
C PRO A 306 -3.00 4.56 23.85
N GLN A 307 -3.79 4.32 22.79
CA GLN A 307 -3.78 3.05 22.05
C GLN A 307 -3.14 3.19 20.66
N THR A 308 -2.43 2.16 20.21
CA THR A 308 -1.99 2.08 18.82
C THR A 308 -3.19 1.91 17.87
N LEU A 309 -2.98 2.02 16.55
CA LEU A 309 -4.08 1.82 15.59
C LEU A 309 -4.63 0.39 15.65
N THR A 310 -3.75 -0.59 15.76
CA THR A 310 -4.07 -2.01 15.93
C THR A 310 -4.92 -2.21 17.18
N GLU A 311 -4.48 -1.71 18.33
CA GLU A 311 -5.22 -1.81 19.60
C GLU A 311 -6.62 -1.20 19.49
N LYS A 312 -6.77 -0.05 18.83
CA LYS A 312 -8.07 0.60 18.60
C LYS A 312 -9.00 -0.22 17.70
N ILE A 313 -8.47 -0.78 16.61
CA ILE A 313 -9.26 -1.66 15.74
C ILE A 313 -9.69 -2.88 16.56
N VAL A 314 -8.79 -3.51 17.31
CA VAL A 314 -9.12 -4.65 18.15
C VAL A 314 -10.18 -4.31 19.20
N GLN A 315 -10.04 -3.17 19.88
CA GLN A 315 -10.99 -2.67 20.86
C GLN A 315 -12.42 -2.64 20.29
N ARG A 316 -12.56 -2.16 19.05
CA ARG A 316 -13.86 -2.04 18.37
C ARG A 316 -14.53 -3.39 18.07
N TYR A 317 -13.73 -4.44 17.83
CA TYR A 317 -14.24 -5.77 17.48
C TYR A 317 -14.24 -6.75 18.66
N SER A 318 -13.69 -6.34 19.81
CA SER A 318 -13.69 -7.12 21.04
C SER A 318 -15.08 -7.21 21.66
N GLN A 319 -15.40 -8.38 22.19
CA GLN A 319 -16.69 -8.73 22.78
C GLN A 319 -16.52 -9.09 24.25
N GLY A 320 -17.49 -8.69 25.08
CA GLY A 320 -17.53 -9.07 26.50
C GLY A 320 -16.42 -8.44 27.37
N LEU A 321 -15.82 -7.34 26.94
CA LEU A 321 -14.86 -6.60 27.77
C LEU A 321 -15.56 -5.95 28.97
N PRO A 322 -14.93 -5.92 30.16
CA PRO A 322 -15.41 -5.14 31.29
C PRO A 322 -15.59 -3.66 30.92
N HIS A 323 -16.58 -3.01 31.53
CA HIS A 323 -16.83 -1.59 31.30
C HIS A 323 -15.58 -0.75 31.63
N GLY A 324 -15.11 0.05 30.66
CA GLY A 324 -13.91 0.87 30.80
C GLY A 324 -12.57 0.12 30.58
N LYS A 325 -12.56 -1.18 30.27
CA LYS A 325 -11.32 -1.89 29.92
C LYS A 325 -10.87 -1.51 28.50
N PHE A 326 -9.68 -0.91 28.44
CA PHE A 326 -8.93 -0.74 27.19
C PHE A 326 -8.02 -1.94 26.96
N VAL A 327 -8.02 -2.45 25.73
CA VAL A 327 -7.17 -3.57 25.32
C VAL A 327 -5.77 -3.10 24.98
N LYS A 328 -4.79 -3.96 25.27
CA LYS A 328 -3.37 -3.73 25.02
C LYS A 328 -2.68 -4.93 24.40
N ALA A 329 -1.54 -4.71 23.74
CA ALA A 329 -0.65 -5.80 23.34
C ALA A 329 -0.43 -6.79 24.51
N GLY A 330 -0.55 -8.08 24.23
CA GLY A 330 -0.54 -9.16 25.20
C GLY A 330 -1.92 -9.58 25.72
N ASP A 331 -2.94 -8.70 25.69
CA ASP A 331 -4.31 -9.08 26.03
C ASP A 331 -4.85 -10.13 25.06
N TYR A 332 -5.59 -11.06 25.61
CA TYR A 332 -6.43 -11.96 24.83
C TYR A 332 -7.86 -11.46 24.83
N VAL A 333 -8.46 -11.49 23.65
CA VAL A 333 -9.79 -10.94 23.39
C VAL A 333 -10.63 -11.94 22.62
N THR A 334 -11.91 -11.98 22.94
CA THR A 334 -12.90 -12.61 22.07
C THR A 334 -13.32 -11.58 21.03
N LEU A 335 -13.21 -11.92 19.76
CA LEU A 335 -13.46 -11.05 18.63
C LEU A 335 -14.66 -11.51 17.84
N SER A 336 -15.40 -10.55 17.27
CA SER A 336 -16.29 -10.81 16.14
C SER A 336 -15.73 -10.07 14.92
N PRO A 337 -14.94 -10.73 14.05
CA PRO A 337 -14.36 -10.08 12.88
C PRO A 337 -15.43 -9.46 11.98
N HIS A 338 -15.10 -8.37 11.28
CA HIS A 338 -16.02 -7.77 10.31
C HIS A 338 -16.38 -8.74 9.18
N HIS A 339 -15.34 -9.41 8.64
CA HIS A 339 -15.49 -10.46 7.64
C HIS A 339 -14.51 -11.60 7.87
N CYS A 340 -14.90 -12.79 7.41
CA CYS A 340 -14.10 -14.01 7.39
C CYS A 340 -14.11 -14.60 5.97
N MET A 341 -12.95 -14.60 5.32
CA MET A 341 -12.78 -15.19 4.00
C MET A 341 -12.28 -16.64 4.11
N THR A 342 -12.89 -17.53 3.34
CA THR A 342 -12.36 -18.88 3.08
C THR A 342 -12.23 -19.11 1.58
N HIS A 343 -11.33 -20.00 1.19
CA HIS A 343 -11.03 -20.26 -0.21
C HIS A 343 -11.37 -21.72 -0.59
N ASP A 344 -10.57 -22.40 -1.43
CA ASP A 344 -10.72 -23.83 -1.76
C ASP A 344 -10.83 -24.76 -0.52
N ASN A 345 -10.37 -24.31 0.65
CA ASN A 345 -10.51 -25.01 1.92
C ASN A 345 -11.90 -24.86 2.57
N SER A 346 -12.84 -24.15 1.94
CA SER A 346 -14.22 -23.96 2.41
C SER A 346 -14.94 -25.29 2.62
N TRP A 347 -14.67 -26.32 1.79
CA TRP A 347 -15.28 -27.64 2.00
C TRP A 347 -14.74 -28.37 3.25
N PRO A 348 -13.42 -28.43 3.48
CA PRO A 348 -12.88 -28.84 4.78
C PRO A 348 -13.46 -28.06 5.97
N VAL A 349 -13.57 -26.72 5.87
CA VAL A 349 -14.19 -25.89 6.92
C VAL A 349 -15.66 -26.25 7.13
N ALA A 350 -16.43 -26.43 6.07
CA ALA A 350 -17.83 -26.85 6.12
C ALA A 350 -17.99 -28.23 6.80
N THR A 351 -17.11 -29.18 6.47
CA THR A 351 -17.12 -30.51 7.09
C THR A 351 -16.86 -30.42 8.58
N LYS A 352 -15.89 -29.59 9.00
CA LYS A 352 -15.58 -29.30 10.40
C LYS A 352 -16.73 -28.61 11.13
N PHE A 353 -17.31 -27.58 10.51
CA PHE A 353 -18.48 -26.87 10.99
C PHE A 353 -19.66 -27.83 11.25
N MET A 354 -19.94 -28.75 10.32
CA MET A 354 -20.98 -29.77 10.49
C MET A 354 -20.62 -30.81 11.56
N SER A 355 -19.34 -31.23 11.66
CA SER A 355 -18.92 -32.20 12.69
C SER A 355 -18.99 -31.64 14.12
N ILE A 356 -18.88 -30.32 14.27
CA ILE A 356 -19.11 -29.61 15.54
C ILE A 356 -20.62 -29.58 15.90
N GLY A 357 -21.51 -29.99 14.99
CA GLY A 357 -22.97 -30.02 15.21
C GLY A 357 -23.69 -28.75 14.74
N ALA A 358 -22.97 -27.80 14.14
CA ALA A 358 -23.57 -26.60 13.57
C ALA A 358 -24.24 -26.91 12.22
N THR A 359 -25.44 -26.39 12.01
CA THR A 359 -26.22 -26.64 10.78
C THR A 359 -26.48 -25.37 9.97
N LYS A 360 -26.39 -24.20 10.61
CA LYS A 360 -26.63 -22.88 10.01
C LYS A 360 -25.51 -21.92 10.38
N ILE A 361 -24.98 -21.20 9.38
CA ILE A 361 -23.99 -20.14 9.62
C ILE A 361 -24.65 -19.03 10.47
N HIS A 362 -23.95 -18.60 11.52
CA HIS A 362 -24.43 -17.63 12.50
C HIS A 362 -24.77 -16.28 11.84
N ASP A 363 -23.84 -15.71 11.07
CA ASP A 363 -24.05 -14.51 10.26
C ASP A 363 -23.50 -14.75 8.85
N ASN A 364 -24.39 -14.86 7.87
CA ASN A 364 -24.02 -15.12 6.49
C ASN A 364 -23.33 -13.92 5.81
N LYS A 365 -23.55 -12.70 6.28
CA LYS A 365 -22.90 -11.48 5.74
C LYS A 365 -21.45 -11.35 6.20
N GLN A 366 -21.09 -12.02 7.29
CA GLN A 366 -19.72 -12.06 7.78
C GLN A 366 -18.82 -12.93 6.89
N ILE A 367 -19.38 -13.94 6.22
CA ILE A 367 -18.59 -14.95 5.50
C ILE A 367 -18.49 -14.61 4.02
N VAL A 368 -17.30 -14.84 3.45
CA VAL A 368 -17.06 -14.75 2.00
C VAL A 368 -16.33 -16.01 1.55
N MET A 369 -16.86 -16.71 0.55
CA MET A 369 -16.23 -17.91 -0.01
C MET A 369 -15.70 -17.64 -1.42
N THR A 370 -14.42 -17.90 -1.65
CA THR A 370 -13.78 -17.70 -2.95
C THR A 370 -13.15 -18.99 -3.47
N LEU A 371 -13.01 -19.18 -4.78
CA LEU A 371 -12.27 -20.31 -5.35
C LEU A 371 -11.12 -19.79 -6.22
N ASP A 372 -9.88 -20.04 -5.81
CA ASP A 372 -8.70 -19.40 -6.41
C ASP A 372 -7.44 -20.26 -6.47
N HIS A 373 -7.31 -21.33 -5.66
CA HIS A 373 -6.10 -22.15 -5.62
C HIS A 373 -6.02 -23.11 -6.82
N ASP A 374 -7.04 -23.96 -7.01
CA ASP A 374 -6.99 -25.09 -7.95
C ASP A 374 -7.81 -24.85 -9.24
N VAL A 375 -7.85 -23.59 -9.70
CA VAL A 375 -8.71 -23.12 -10.80
C VAL A 375 -8.47 -23.88 -12.12
N GLN A 376 -7.21 -24.27 -12.38
CA GLN A 376 -6.81 -24.96 -13.62
C GLN A 376 -7.14 -26.46 -13.61
N ASN A 377 -7.36 -27.06 -12.44
CA ASN A 377 -7.68 -28.48 -12.33
C ASN A 377 -9.15 -28.74 -12.69
N LYS A 378 -9.37 -29.32 -13.85
CA LYS A 378 -10.71 -29.68 -14.36
C LYS A 378 -11.07 -31.16 -14.14
N SER A 379 -10.38 -31.86 -13.24
CA SER A 379 -10.74 -33.23 -12.89
C SER A 379 -12.13 -33.30 -12.25
N GLU A 380 -12.84 -34.40 -12.45
CA GLU A 380 -14.18 -34.63 -11.90
C GLU A 380 -14.20 -34.48 -10.37
N ALA A 381 -13.16 -34.95 -9.68
CA ALA A 381 -13.04 -34.83 -8.23
C ALA A 381 -12.98 -33.37 -7.77
N ASN A 382 -12.19 -32.52 -8.46
CA ASN A 382 -12.10 -31.10 -8.12
C ASN A 382 -13.39 -30.34 -8.46
N LEU A 383 -14.00 -30.64 -9.60
CA LEU A 383 -15.28 -30.02 -10.00
C LEU A 383 -16.40 -30.37 -9.00
N LYS A 384 -16.49 -31.62 -8.55
CA LYS A 384 -17.43 -32.03 -7.49
C LYS A 384 -17.17 -31.32 -6.16
N LYS A 385 -15.90 -31.09 -5.80
CA LYS A 385 -15.54 -30.30 -4.60
C LYS A 385 -16.05 -28.86 -4.73
N TYR A 386 -15.85 -28.22 -5.88
CA TYR A 386 -16.32 -26.85 -6.13
C TYR A 386 -17.85 -26.76 -6.15
N GLU A 387 -18.53 -27.71 -6.78
CA GLU A 387 -20.00 -27.80 -6.77
C GLU A 387 -20.55 -27.92 -5.33
N LYS A 388 -19.90 -28.72 -4.48
CA LYS A 388 -20.26 -28.84 -3.06
C LYS A 388 -20.09 -27.53 -2.30
N ILE A 389 -19.00 -26.79 -2.54
CA ILE A 389 -18.77 -25.48 -1.91
C ILE A 389 -19.85 -24.49 -2.36
N GLN A 390 -20.10 -24.39 -3.66
CA GLN A 390 -21.11 -23.50 -4.22
C GLN A 390 -22.50 -23.83 -3.65
N SER A 391 -22.91 -25.11 -3.70
CA SER A 391 -24.21 -25.55 -3.17
C SER A 391 -24.35 -25.26 -1.67
N PHE A 392 -23.26 -25.39 -0.90
CA PHE A 392 -23.26 -25.04 0.51
C PHE A 392 -23.40 -23.53 0.72
N ALA A 393 -22.66 -22.71 -0.02
CA ALA A 393 -22.74 -21.25 0.05
C ALA A 393 -24.15 -20.75 -0.31
N GLU A 394 -24.74 -21.27 -1.38
CA GLU A 394 -26.13 -20.98 -1.79
C GLU A 394 -27.12 -21.35 -0.69
N LYS A 395 -27.00 -22.55 -0.11
CA LYS A 395 -27.86 -23.01 0.99
C LYS A 395 -27.76 -22.14 2.25
N GLN A 396 -26.56 -21.64 2.56
CA GLN A 396 -26.31 -20.80 3.73
C GLN A 396 -26.51 -19.31 3.44
N GLY A 397 -26.74 -18.92 2.18
CA GLY A 397 -26.90 -17.53 1.75
C GLY A 397 -25.62 -16.70 1.89
N VAL A 398 -24.45 -17.31 1.65
CA VAL A 398 -23.13 -16.67 1.77
C VAL A 398 -22.67 -16.11 0.43
N ASP A 399 -22.01 -14.95 0.44
CA ASP A 399 -21.40 -14.37 -0.77
C ASP A 399 -20.30 -15.32 -1.31
N PHE A 400 -20.48 -15.77 -2.56
CA PHE A 400 -19.64 -16.78 -3.20
C PHE A 400 -19.05 -16.26 -4.52
N TYR A 401 -17.75 -16.46 -4.71
CA TYR A 401 -17.03 -16.11 -5.94
C TYR A 401 -16.44 -17.36 -6.59
N PRO A 402 -16.85 -17.72 -7.82
CA PRO A 402 -16.47 -18.97 -8.47
C PRO A 402 -15.03 -18.98 -8.98
N ALA A 403 -14.55 -20.17 -9.32
CA ALA A 403 -13.20 -20.37 -9.84
C ALA A 403 -12.96 -19.53 -11.12
N GLY A 404 -11.84 -18.81 -11.15
CA GLY A 404 -11.47 -17.93 -12.27
C GLY A 404 -11.97 -16.48 -12.12
N ARG A 405 -12.74 -16.16 -11.08
CA ARG A 405 -13.16 -14.78 -10.80
C ARG A 405 -12.02 -13.90 -10.30
N GLY A 406 -11.10 -14.46 -9.52
CA GLY A 406 -9.98 -13.75 -8.92
C GLY A 406 -9.48 -14.42 -7.66
N ILE A 407 -8.34 -13.96 -7.15
CA ILE A 407 -7.73 -14.43 -5.92
C ILE A 407 -8.47 -13.82 -4.73
N GLY A 408 -8.77 -14.62 -3.70
CA GLY A 408 -9.64 -14.25 -2.59
C GLY A 408 -9.20 -12.97 -1.88
N HIS A 409 -7.90 -12.76 -1.67
CA HIS A 409 -7.40 -11.52 -1.07
C HIS A 409 -7.65 -10.28 -1.94
N GLN A 410 -7.49 -10.40 -3.26
CA GLN A 410 -7.80 -9.33 -4.19
C GLN A 410 -9.31 -9.05 -4.21
N ILE A 411 -10.14 -10.10 -4.23
CA ILE A 411 -11.60 -9.99 -4.13
C ILE A 411 -12.00 -9.24 -2.85
N MET A 412 -11.43 -9.60 -1.70
CA MET A 412 -11.74 -8.95 -0.42
C MET A 412 -11.48 -7.44 -0.46
N VAL A 413 -10.41 -6.99 -1.12
CA VAL A 413 -10.06 -5.58 -1.26
C VAL A 413 -10.90 -4.88 -2.32
N GLU A 414 -11.02 -5.46 -3.53
CA GLU A 414 -11.71 -4.81 -4.66
C GLU A 414 -13.23 -4.77 -4.50
N GLU A 415 -13.80 -5.69 -3.72
CA GLU A 415 -15.24 -5.79 -3.44
C GLU A 415 -15.68 -5.06 -2.17
N GLY A 416 -14.72 -4.58 -1.38
CA GLY A 416 -14.96 -3.71 -0.22
C GLY A 416 -15.32 -4.46 1.06
N TYR A 417 -14.96 -5.74 1.17
CA TYR A 417 -15.05 -6.50 2.41
C TYR A 417 -13.90 -6.14 3.37
N ALA A 418 -12.69 -5.99 2.85
CA ALA A 418 -11.58 -5.37 3.58
C ALA A 418 -11.79 -3.85 3.58
N TRP A 419 -12.23 -3.31 4.72
CA TRP A 419 -12.60 -1.89 4.85
C TRP A 419 -11.69 -1.14 5.83
N PRO A 420 -11.31 0.13 5.56
CA PRO A 420 -10.44 0.88 6.46
C PRO A 420 -10.98 1.00 7.89
N GLY A 421 -10.11 0.78 8.88
CA GLY A 421 -10.47 0.81 10.31
C GLY A 421 -11.31 -0.40 10.77
N THR A 422 -11.39 -1.45 9.95
CA THR A 422 -12.05 -2.71 10.29
C THR A 422 -11.06 -3.84 10.53
N MET A 423 -11.54 -4.97 11.06
CA MET A 423 -10.77 -6.20 11.20
C MET A 423 -11.38 -7.30 10.33
N ALA A 424 -10.59 -7.91 9.46
CA ALA A 424 -11.00 -9.05 8.65
C ALA A 424 -10.01 -10.20 8.83
N VAL A 425 -10.52 -11.42 8.78
CA VAL A 425 -9.70 -12.63 8.89
C VAL A 425 -9.86 -13.49 7.66
N ALA A 426 -8.87 -14.33 7.37
CA ALA A 426 -9.03 -15.36 6.37
C ALA A 426 -8.40 -16.66 6.82
N SER A 427 -8.94 -17.79 6.33
CA SER A 427 -8.30 -19.09 6.50
C SER A 427 -7.07 -19.26 5.58
N ASP A 428 -6.29 -18.19 5.40
CA ASP A 428 -5.12 -18.07 4.54
C ASP A 428 -4.11 -17.09 5.20
N SER A 429 -2.82 -17.41 5.09
CA SER A 429 -1.71 -16.65 5.66
C SER A 429 -1.59 -15.21 5.15
N HIS A 430 -1.94 -14.94 3.88
CA HIS A 430 -1.72 -13.65 3.22
C HIS A 430 -2.85 -12.64 3.42
N SER A 431 -3.73 -12.88 4.39
CA SER A 431 -4.74 -11.90 4.83
C SER A 431 -4.12 -10.60 5.38
N ASN A 432 -2.84 -10.60 5.73
CA ASN A 432 -2.08 -9.38 6.03
C ASN A 432 -2.18 -8.33 4.91
N MET A 433 -2.41 -8.74 3.66
CA MET A 433 -2.64 -7.86 2.50
C MET A 433 -3.70 -6.78 2.77
N TYR A 434 -4.72 -7.06 3.60
CA TYR A 434 -5.78 -6.11 3.92
C TYR A 434 -5.26 -4.84 4.60
N GLY A 435 -4.11 -4.92 5.26
CA GLY A 435 -3.49 -3.78 5.93
C GLY A 435 -3.02 -2.69 4.97
N GLY A 436 -2.82 -2.99 3.68
CA GLY A 436 -2.54 -1.98 2.64
C GLY A 436 -3.69 -0.99 2.41
N VAL A 437 -4.93 -1.37 2.78
CA VAL A 437 -6.12 -0.50 2.79
C VAL A 437 -6.58 -0.16 4.21
N ALA A 438 -5.65 -0.17 5.18
CA ALA A 438 -5.91 0.14 6.58
C ALA A 438 -6.96 -0.76 7.26
N CYS A 439 -7.17 -1.98 6.75
CA CYS A 439 -7.97 -3.02 7.38
C CYS A 439 -7.03 -3.98 8.12
N LEU A 440 -7.24 -4.19 9.42
CA LEU A 440 -6.44 -5.14 10.18
C LEU A 440 -6.74 -6.57 9.69
N GLY A 441 -5.82 -7.12 8.92
CA GLY A 441 -5.87 -8.48 8.40
C GLY A 441 -5.01 -9.42 9.22
N THR A 442 -5.57 -10.56 9.63
CA THR A 442 -4.81 -11.63 10.29
C THR A 442 -5.29 -13.01 9.84
N PRO A 443 -4.38 -13.99 9.71
CA PRO A 443 -4.75 -15.33 9.34
C PRO A 443 -5.41 -16.09 10.49
N VAL A 444 -6.29 -17.02 10.13
CA VAL A 444 -6.91 -17.99 11.02
C VAL A 444 -6.77 -19.40 10.45
N VAL A 445 -6.93 -20.44 11.27
CA VAL A 445 -6.93 -21.83 10.78
C VAL A 445 -8.34 -22.31 10.46
N ARG A 446 -8.47 -23.53 9.92
CA ARG A 446 -9.79 -24.10 9.54
C ARG A 446 -10.75 -24.21 10.72
N THR A 447 -10.25 -24.60 11.89
CA THR A 447 -11.07 -24.73 13.10
C THR A 447 -11.54 -23.36 13.62
N ASP A 448 -10.70 -22.32 13.54
CA ASP A 448 -11.11 -20.95 13.82
C ASP A 448 -12.20 -20.48 12.85
N ALA A 449 -12.04 -20.73 11.53
CA ALA A 449 -13.06 -20.38 10.54
C ALA A 449 -14.39 -21.10 10.82
N ALA A 450 -14.36 -22.40 11.16
CA ALA A 450 -15.55 -23.16 11.54
C ALA A 450 -16.21 -22.60 12.82
N SER A 451 -15.41 -22.16 13.80
CA SER A 451 -15.89 -21.48 15.01
C SER A 451 -16.59 -20.16 14.68
N ILE A 452 -16.01 -19.36 13.79
CA ILE A 452 -16.61 -18.09 13.32
C ILE A 452 -17.91 -18.38 12.58
N TRP A 453 -17.94 -19.39 11.69
CA TRP A 453 -19.17 -19.78 10.99
C TRP A 453 -20.27 -20.19 11.95
N ALA A 454 -19.93 -20.88 13.04
CA ALA A 454 -20.89 -21.37 14.03
C ALA A 454 -21.34 -20.33 15.05
N THR A 455 -20.48 -19.39 15.44
CA THR A 455 -20.72 -18.49 16.59
C THR A 455 -20.59 -17.00 16.28
N GLY A 456 -20.12 -16.67 15.07
CA GLY A 456 -19.76 -15.30 14.66
C GLY A 456 -18.47 -14.78 15.31
N LYS A 457 -17.76 -15.61 16.09
CA LYS A 457 -16.69 -15.20 16.99
C LYS A 457 -15.46 -16.11 16.93
N THR A 458 -14.32 -15.54 17.28
CA THR A 458 -13.04 -16.23 17.51
C THR A 458 -12.32 -15.58 18.69
N TRP A 459 -11.15 -16.09 19.06
CA TRP A 459 -10.26 -15.47 20.03
C TRP A 459 -8.98 -15.00 19.33
N TRP A 460 -8.34 -13.99 19.91
CA TRP A 460 -7.02 -13.55 19.47
C TRP A 460 -6.23 -12.98 20.64
N GLN A 461 -4.93 -13.25 20.66
CA GLN A 461 -4.00 -12.50 21.48
C GLN A 461 -3.49 -11.32 20.66
N ILE A 462 -3.60 -10.11 21.19
CA ILE A 462 -3.04 -8.93 20.55
C ILE A 462 -1.52 -9.07 20.59
N PRO A 463 -0.83 -9.17 19.45
CA PRO A 463 0.62 -9.34 19.46
C PRO A 463 1.33 -8.07 19.92
N PRO A 464 2.60 -8.17 20.34
CA PRO A 464 3.49 -7.01 20.43
C PRO A 464 3.49 -6.21 19.13
N ILE A 465 3.59 -4.88 19.22
CA ILE A 465 3.39 -4.00 18.07
C ILE A 465 4.69 -3.30 17.75
N ALA A 466 5.19 -3.52 16.54
CA ALA A 466 6.35 -2.85 15.97
C ALA A 466 5.91 -1.70 15.08
N LYS A 467 6.51 -0.53 15.26
CA LYS A 467 6.32 0.62 14.37
C LYS A 467 7.45 0.63 13.36
N VAL A 468 7.11 0.70 12.07
CA VAL A 468 8.09 0.81 10.99
C VAL A 468 7.91 2.18 10.31
N THR A 469 8.89 3.04 10.52
CA THR A 469 8.91 4.40 9.97
C THR A 469 9.65 4.42 8.63
N PHE A 470 8.91 4.67 7.55
CA PHE A 470 9.51 5.01 6.27
C PHE A 470 9.95 6.46 6.27
N THR A 471 11.18 6.69 5.80
CA THR A 471 11.74 8.03 5.54
C THR A 471 12.13 8.15 4.08
N GLY A 472 12.41 9.37 3.61
CA GLY A 472 12.73 9.61 2.21
C GLY A 472 11.55 9.40 1.25
N ILE A 473 11.85 9.35 -0.04
CA ILE A 473 10.92 9.15 -1.16
C ILE A 473 11.41 7.95 -1.97
N LEU A 474 10.48 7.06 -2.36
CA LEU A 474 10.78 5.89 -3.19
C LEU A 474 11.39 6.30 -4.55
N PRO A 475 12.59 5.81 -4.91
CA PRO A 475 13.24 6.13 -6.18
C PRO A 475 12.50 5.57 -7.40
N GLU A 476 12.70 6.18 -8.56
CA GLU A 476 12.15 5.65 -9.82
C GLU A 476 12.72 4.24 -10.10
N GLY A 477 11.83 3.32 -10.46
CA GLY A 477 12.17 1.92 -10.71
C GLY A 477 12.25 1.05 -9.46
N VAL A 478 12.04 1.61 -8.26
CA VAL A 478 11.85 0.86 -7.01
C VAL A 478 10.35 0.82 -6.71
N THR A 479 9.84 -0.33 -6.29
CA THR A 479 8.41 -0.60 -6.06
C THR A 479 8.16 -1.08 -4.64
N GLY A 480 6.89 -1.20 -4.23
CA GLY A 480 6.54 -1.81 -2.95
C GLY A 480 7.08 -3.23 -2.78
N LYS A 481 7.30 -3.96 -3.89
CA LYS A 481 7.93 -5.28 -3.86
C LYS A 481 9.37 -5.22 -3.35
N ASP A 482 10.13 -4.25 -3.81
CA ASP A 482 11.52 -4.06 -3.42
C ASP A 482 11.61 -3.64 -1.95
N VAL A 483 10.67 -2.80 -1.48
CA VAL A 483 10.57 -2.39 -0.07
C VAL A 483 10.42 -3.60 0.85
N ILE A 484 9.48 -4.51 0.57
CA ILE A 484 9.23 -5.65 1.47
C ILE A 484 10.30 -6.74 1.35
N VAL A 485 10.90 -6.92 0.18
CA VAL A 485 12.08 -7.80 0.03
C VAL A 485 13.26 -7.23 0.82
N ALA A 486 13.49 -5.93 0.77
CA ALA A 486 14.52 -5.26 1.57
C ALA A 486 14.23 -5.37 3.07
N LEU A 487 12.99 -5.15 3.52
CA LEU A 487 12.61 -5.34 4.92
C LEU A 487 12.91 -6.77 5.39
N ALA A 488 12.45 -7.79 4.66
CA ALA A 488 12.61 -9.20 5.04
C ALA A 488 14.07 -9.69 4.97
N GLY A 489 14.86 -9.19 4.02
CA GLY A 489 16.24 -9.62 3.84
C GLY A 489 17.27 -8.83 4.64
N LEU A 490 16.99 -7.56 4.94
CA LEU A 490 17.89 -6.71 5.70
C LEU A 490 17.63 -6.82 7.20
N PHE A 491 16.36 -6.86 7.65
CA PHE A 491 15.99 -7.18 9.03
C PHE A 491 15.71 -8.69 9.14
N ASN A 492 16.80 -9.47 9.10
CA ASN A 492 16.76 -10.92 8.99
C ASN A 492 17.03 -11.67 10.32
N ASN A 493 17.12 -10.96 11.44
CA ASN A 493 17.36 -11.51 12.77
C ASN A 493 16.06 -11.59 13.60
N ASP A 494 14.95 -11.85 12.93
CA ASP A 494 13.62 -12.04 13.53
C ASP A 494 13.15 -10.83 14.36
N GLU A 495 13.55 -9.62 13.95
CA GLU A 495 13.31 -8.37 14.66
C GLU A 495 11.82 -8.12 14.94
N VAL A 496 10.94 -8.59 14.05
CA VAL A 496 9.48 -8.44 14.11
C VAL A 496 8.74 -9.78 14.11
N LEU A 497 9.43 -10.89 14.41
CA LEU A 497 8.79 -12.20 14.51
C LEU A 497 7.63 -12.13 15.53
N ASN A 498 6.46 -12.62 15.14
CA ASN A 498 5.22 -12.59 15.92
C ASN A 498 4.71 -11.18 16.33
N HIS A 499 5.19 -10.10 15.68
CA HIS A 499 4.66 -8.75 15.92
C HIS A 499 3.52 -8.40 14.96
N ALA A 500 2.62 -7.49 15.35
CA ALA A 500 1.89 -6.67 14.39
C ALA A 500 2.76 -5.49 13.97
N ILE A 501 2.73 -5.13 12.69
CA ILE A 501 3.46 -3.97 12.17
C ILE A 501 2.49 -2.83 11.90
N GLU A 502 2.80 -1.64 12.40
CA GLU A 502 2.20 -0.38 11.97
C GLU A 502 3.21 0.43 11.15
N PHE A 503 2.91 0.64 9.87
CA PHE A 503 3.72 1.46 8.99
C PHE A 503 3.38 2.94 9.17
N THR A 504 4.38 3.79 9.17
CA THR A 504 4.21 5.25 9.24
C THR A 504 5.28 5.96 8.41
N GLY A 505 5.09 7.25 8.16
CA GLY A 505 6.02 8.08 7.40
C GLY A 505 5.45 9.47 7.17
N SER A 506 6.30 10.39 6.68
CA SER A 506 5.84 11.73 6.29
C SER A 506 4.81 11.65 5.17
N THR A 507 3.98 12.69 4.99
CA THR A 507 2.99 12.73 3.91
C THR A 507 3.63 12.52 2.52
N ASP A 508 4.81 13.10 2.29
CA ASP A 508 5.50 12.97 1.00
C ASP A 508 6.09 11.56 0.82
N THR A 509 6.63 10.96 1.89
CA THR A 509 7.05 9.54 1.89
C THR A 509 5.89 8.63 1.55
N MET A 510 4.75 8.79 2.24
CA MET A 510 3.56 7.96 2.03
C MET A 510 2.95 8.15 0.64
N ARG A 511 3.06 9.34 0.04
CA ARG A 511 2.65 9.59 -1.36
C ARG A 511 3.49 8.84 -2.38
N SER A 512 4.74 8.50 -2.07
CA SER A 512 5.57 7.68 -2.96
C SER A 512 5.20 6.20 -2.97
N LEU A 513 4.39 5.74 -2.00
CA LEU A 513 3.87 4.38 -1.90
C LEU A 513 2.37 4.35 -2.25
N GLN A 514 2.04 3.98 -3.49
CA GLN A 514 0.64 3.86 -3.92
C GLN A 514 -0.05 2.69 -3.20
N VAL A 515 -1.38 2.62 -3.26
CA VAL A 515 -2.13 1.56 -2.56
C VAL A 515 -1.69 0.16 -2.99
N ASP A 516 -1.39 -0.06 -4.27
CA ASP A 516 -0.93 -1.38 -4.75
C ASP A 516 0.46 -1.74 -4.21
N ASP A 517 1.36 -0.76 -4.01
CA ASP A 517 2.64 -0.97 -3.31
C ASP A 517 2.41 -1.38 -1.86
N ARG A 518 1.48 -0.70 -1.17
CA ARG A 518 1.12 -1.01 0.22
C ARG A 518 0.50 -2.38 0.36
N LEU A 519 -0.34 -2.80 -0.60
CA LEU A 519 -0.90 -4.14 -0.64
C LEU A 519 0.20 -5.20 -0.80
N ALA A 520 1.20 -4.97 -1.66
CA ALA A 520 2.35 -5.86 -1.81
C ALA A 520 3.19 -5.93 -0.53
N ILE A 521 3.48 -4.78 0.10
CA ILE A 521 4.22 -4.69 1.36
C ILE A 521 3.46 -5.43 2.47
N ALA A 522 2.18 -5.10 2.67
CA ALA A 522 1.34 -5.69 3.70
C ALA A 522 1.21 -7.21 3.51
N ASN A 523 1.02 -7.69 2.28
CA ASN A 523 0.94 -9.13 1.95
C ASN A 523 2.17 -9.90 2.45
N MET A 524 3.36 -9.41 2.10
CA MET A 524 4.63 -10.10 2.36
C MET A 524 5.21 -9.84 3.75
N THR A 525 4.54 -9.09 4.63
CA THR A 525 4.86 -9.08 6.07
C THR A 525 4.78 -10.48 6.68
N THR A 526 3.96 -11.34 6.11
CA THR A 526 3.86 -12.78 6.42
C THR A 526 5.23 -13.46 6.31
N GLU A 527 5.96 -13.22 5.22
CA GLU A 527 7.28 -13.81 4.99
C GLU A 527 8.38 -13.18 5.84
N TRP A 528 8.18 -11.94 6.31
CA TRP A 528 9.06 -11.30 7.29
C TRP A 528 8.85 -11.87 8.72
N GLY A 529 7.75 -12.59 8.96
CA GLY A 529 7.44 -13.22 10.25
C GLY A 529 6.45 -12.44 11.12
N ALA A 530 5.88 -11.35 10.58
CA ALA A 530 4.86 -10.55 11.27
C ALA A 530 3.44 -11.11 11.04
N LEU A 531 2.55 -10.82 11.99
CA LEU A 531 1.18 -11.33 12.02
C LEU A 531 0.18 -10.40 11.32
N SER A 532 0.57 -9.15 11.09
CA SER A 532 -0.17 -8.18 10.29
C SER A 532 0.78 -7.06 9.85
N GLY A 533 0.42 -6.34 8.78
CA GLY A 533 1.13 -5.16 8.30
C GLY A 533 0.16 -4.04 7.94
N LEU A 534 -0.01 -3.08 8.83
CA LEU A 534 -1.09 -2.09 8.77
C LEU A 534 -0.58 -0.71 8.34
N PHE A 535 -1.13 -0.19 7.24
CA PHE A 535 -0.94 1.18 6.79
C PHE A 535 -2.01 2.13 7.35
N PRO A 536 -1.72 3.44 7.48
CA PRO A 536 -2.66 4.40 8.02
C PRO A 536 -3.75 4.79 7.01
N ILE A 537 -4.86 5.35 7.53
CA ILE A 537 -5.88 6.01 6.71
C ILE A 537 -5.38 7.42 6.33
N ASP A 538 -4.64 7.51 5.24
CA ASP A 538 -4.04 8.74 4.72
C ASP A 538 -4.68 9.22 3.41
N ASP A 539 -4.17 10.31 2.85
CA ASP A 539 -4.76 10.93 1.66
C ASP A 539 -4.60 10.10 0.37
N VAL A 540 -3.57 9.25 0.30
CA VAL A 540 -3.39 8.31 -0.82
C VAL A 540 -4.50 7.28 -0.81
N LEU A 541 -4.76 6.66 0.36
CA LEU A 541 -5.86 5.72 0.50
C LEU A 541 -7.21 6.39 0.26
N LYS A 542 -7.43 7.60 0.79
CA LYS A 542 -8.68 8.35 0.54
C LYS A 542 -8.91 8.59 -0.96
N GLY A 543 -7.88 8.99 -1.70
CA GLY A 543 -7.94 9.19 -3.14
C GLY A 543 -8.29 7.90 -3.88
N TRP A 544 -7.63 6.80 -3.55
CA TRP A 544 -7.90 5.49 -4.12
C TRP A 544 -9.33 5.01 -3.84
N LEU A 545 -9.83 5.15 -2.60
CA LEU A 545 -11.20 4.79 -2.25
C LEU A 545 -12.24 5.59 -3.02
N ARG A 546 -12.03 6.90 -3.22
CA ARG A 546 -12.94 7.74 -4.04
C ARG A 546 -12.93 7.32 -5.49
N TYR A 547 -11.76 6.95 -6.01
CA TYR A 547 -11.66 6.38 -7.34
C TYR A 547 -12.45 5.06 -7.43
N LYS A 548 -12.31 4.14 -6.47
CA LYS A 548 -13.06 2.86 -6.47
C LYS A 548 -14.58 3.06 -6.35
N ALA A 549 -15.05 4.01 -5.55
CA ALA A 549 -16.48 4.36 -5.50
C ALA A 549 -16.99 4.92 -6.83
N THR A 550 -16.18 5.75 -7.51
CA THR A 550 -16.50 6.27 -8.84
C THR A 550 -16.55 5.14 -9.86
N GLU A 551 -15.54 4.26 -9.87
CA GLU A 551 -15.46 3.08 -10.74
C GLU A 551 -16.69 2.17 -10.54
N ALA A 552 -17.02 1.83 -9.29
CA ALA A 552 -18.20 1.04 -8.97
C ALA A 552 -19.48 1.68 -9.52
N SER A 553 -19.63 3.00 -9.40
CA SER A 553 -20.81 3.71 -9.91
C SER A 553 -20.93 3.72 -11.44
N MET A 554 -19.79 3.72 -12.16
CA MET A 554 -19.75 3.77 -13.62
C MET A 554 -20.07 2.41 -14.25
N TYR A 555 -19.58 1.31 -13.68
CA TYR A 555 -19.74 -0.04 -14.23
C TYR A 555 -20.96 -0.79 -13.64
N ARG A 556 -22.06 -0.08 -13.38
CA ARG A 556 -23.36 -0.64 -12.94
C ARG A 556 -24.06 -1.42 -14.08
N GLU A 557 -23.36 -2.38 -14.67
CA GLU A 557 -23.91 -3.28 -15.67
C GLU A 557 -24.79 -4.32 -14.98
N PRO A 558 -26.03 -4.57 -15.46
CA PRO A 558 -26.82 -5.72 -15.05
C PRO A 558 -26.23 -6.99 -15.67
N SER A 559 -25.12 -7.46 -15.10
CA SER A 559 -24.50 -8.75 -15.42
C SER A 559 -24.99 -9.83 -14.43
N PRO A 560 -25.10 -11.11 -14.84
CA PRO A 560 -25.23 -12.23 -13.89
C PRO A 560 -24.04 -12.36 -12.91
N THR A 561 -22.99 -11.55 -13.07
CA THR A 561 -21.86 -11.37 -12.15
C THR A 561 -21.84 -9.99 -11.46
N ALA A 562 -22.93 -9.23 -11.53
CA ALA A 562 -23.05 -7.93 -10.87
C ALA A 562 -22.82 -8.11 -9.37
N SER A 563 -21.70 -7.59 -8.88
CA SER A 563 -21.34 -7.66 -7.47
C SER A 563 -22.04 -6.54 -6.69
N PRO A 564 -22.39 -6.75 -5.40
CA PRO A 564 -22.85 -5.69 -4.50
C PRO A 564 -21.78 -4.61 -4.21
N THR A 565 -20.69 -4.55 -4.97
CA THR A 565 -19.60 -3.56 -4.83
C THR A 565 -20.13 -2.14 -4.71
N THR A 566 -21.17 -1.79 -5.47
CA THR A 566 -21.76 -0.43 -5.45
C THR A 566 -22.37 -0.06 -4.11
N ASP A 567 -22.91 -1.03 -3.37
CA ASP A 567 -23.45 -0.79 -2.03
C ASP A 567 -22.32 -0.65 -1.01
N ARG A 568 -21.21 -1.38 -1.18
CA ARG A 568 -20.04 -1.34 -0.27
C ARG A 568 -19.12 -0.14 -0.52
N PHE A 569 -18.87 0.20 -1.79
CA PHE A 569 -18.08 1.34 -2.24
C PHE A 569 -18.99 2.45 -2.77
N ASN A 570 -19.44 3.31 -1.85
CA ASN A 570 -20.23 4.48 -2.19
C ASN A 570 -19.64 5.74 -1.54
N HIS A 571 -19.89 6.91 -2.15
CA HIS A 571 -19.28 8.17 -1.71
C HIS A 571 -19.73 8.61 -0.31
N GLU A 572 -20.95 8.29 0.10
CA GLU A 572 -21.54 8.65 1.40
C GLU A 572 -20.82 7.91 2.55
N ARG A 573 -20.66 6.60 2.43
CA ARG A 573 -19.89 5.77 3.38
C ARG A 573 -18.43 6.23 3.48
N LEU A 574 -17.87 6.76 2.39
CA LEU A 574 -16.53 7.36 2.40
C LEU A 574 -16.51 8.72 3.10
N ASP A 575 -17.57 9.53 2.99
CA ASP A 575 -17.67 10.79 3.74
C ASP A 575 -17.71 10.52 5.25
N GLU A 576 -18.48 9.51 5.68
CA GLU A 576 -18.52 9.06 7.08
C GLU A 576 -17.15 8.58 7.58
N LEU A 577 -16.47 7.74 6.80
CA LEU A 577 -15.14 7.26 7.13
C LEU A 577 -14.12 8.41 7.27
N PHE A 578 -14.20 9.42 6.40
CA PHE A 578 -13.23 10.52 6.36
C PHE A 578 -13.52 11.61 7.39
N ALA A 579 -14.75 11.70 7.89
CA ALA A 579 -15.11 12.61 8.96
C ALA A 579 -14.40 12.26 10.28
N ASN A 580 -14.18 10.97 10.56
CA ASN A 580 -13.50 10.50 11.77
C ASN A 580 -12.60 9.29 11.47
N PRO A 581 -11.46 9.49 10.79
CA PRO A 581 -10.55 8.40 10.47
C PRO A 581 -9.88 7.88 11.75
N LEU A 582 -9.88 6.56 11.93
CA LEU A 582 -9.17 5.93 13.02
C LEU A 582 -7.65 6.12 12.84
N LYS A 583 -6.97 6.54 13.90
CA LYS A 583 -5.51 6.75 13.96
C LYS A 583 -4.99 6.30 15.31
N ALA A 584 -3.72 5.93 15.41
CA ALA A 584 -3.05 5.73 16.70
C ALA A 584 -3.16 7.00 17.56
N ASP A 585 -3.25 6.85 18.89
CA ASP A 585 -3.21 7.98 19.81
C ASP A 585 -1.80 8.57 19.89
N ALA A 586 -1.74 9.88 20.17
CA ALA A 586 -0.49 10.51 20.59
C ALA A 586 -0.01 9.84 21.89
N GLY A 587 1.26 9.45 21.95
CA GLY A 587 1.82 8.73 23.09
C GLY A 587 1.49 7.23 23.14
N ALA A 588 0.94 6.65 22.08
CA ALA A 588 0.82 5.19 21.97
C ALA A 588 2.20 4.52 22.05
N THR A 589 2.29 3.45 22.85
CA THR A 589 3.54 2.74 23.12
C THR A 589 3.74 1.59 22.14
N TYR A 590 4.92 1.52 21.53
CA TYR A 590 5.32 0.44 20.64
C TYR A 590 6.38 -0.42 21.31
N THR A 591 6.32 -1.74 21.12
CA THR A 591 7.32 -2.68 21.65
C THR A 591 8.67 -2.50 20.95
N LYS A 592 8.63 -2.10 19.68
CA LYS A 592 9.81 -1.87 18.86
C LYS A 592 9.56 -0.76 17.86
N GLU A 593 10.57 0.05 17.58
CA GLU A 593 10.55 1.05 16.52
C GLU A 593 11.71 0.76 15.57
N LEU A 594 11.40 0.68 14.27
CA LEU A 594 12.35 0.48 13.19
C LEU A 594 12.17 1.59 12.16
N PHE A 595 13.22 1.88 11.40
CA PHE A 595 13.12 2.77 10.26
C PHE A 595 13.79 2.21 9.00
N LEU A 596 13.28 2.61 7.85
CA LEU A 596 13.87 2.34 6.52
C LEU A 596 13.79 3.62 5.67
N ASP A 597 14.93 4.05 5.14
CA ASP A 597 15.01 5.17 4.21
C ASP A 597 14.79 4.71 2.77
N LEU A 598 13.60 5.00 2.25
CA LEU A 598 13.19 4.59 0.91
C LEU A 598 14.11 5.16 -0.17
N SER A 599 14.64 6.37 0.01
CA SER A 599 15.52 7.01 -0.99
C SER A 599 16.86 6.31 -1.15
N THR A 600 17.21 5.41 -0.24
CA THR A 600 18.44 4.61 -0.32
C THR A 600 18.21 3.20 -0.86
N LEU A 601 16.97 2.85 -1.21
CA LEU A 601 16.66 1.56 -1.81
C LEU A 601 17.03 1.52 -3.30
N CYS A 602 17.29 0.31 -3.77
CA CYS A 602 17.40 -0.05 -5.17
C CYS A 602 16.41 -1.19 -5.48
N PRO A 603 16.27 -1.61 -6.74
CA PRO A 603 15.55 -2.84 -7.05
C PRO A 603 16.21 -4.03 -6.36
N TYR A 604 15.41 -4.85 -5.67
CA TYR A 604 15.87 -6.00 -4.92
C TYR A 604 15.25 -7.29 -5.47
N VAL A 605 16.05 -8.35 -5.45
CA VAL A 605 15.60 -9.69 -5.81
C VAL A 605 15.84 -10.61 -4.64
N SER A 606 14.84 -11.41 -4.31
CA SER A 606 14.92 -12.40 -3.26
C SER A 606 15.23 -13.79 -3.83
N GLY A 607 16.24 -14.47 -3.30
CA GLY A 607 16.57 -15.86 -3.62
C GLY A 607 18.03 -16.13 -3.98
N PRO A 608 18.35 -17.37 -4.42
CA PRO A 608 17.38 -18.42 -4.74
C PRO A 608 16.81 -19.10 -3.49
N ASN A 609 15.55 -19.54 -3.60
CA ASN A 609 14.90 -20.49 -2.69
C ASN A 609 14.76 -20.10 -1.20
N SER A 610 14.95 -18.83 -0.87
CA SER A 610 14.69 -18.27 0.45
C SER A 610 14.27 -16.82 0.31
N VAL A 611 13.22 -16.42 1.04
CA VAL A 611 12.72 -15.04 1.01
C VAL A 611 13.68 -14.07 1.72
N LYS A 612 14.38 -14.57 2.76
CA LYS A 612 15.33 -13.80 3.56
C LYS A 612 16.67 -13.53 2.87
N VAL A 613 16.92 -14.16 1.71
CA VAL A 613 18.10 -13.85 0.89
C VAL A 613 17.70 -12.72 -0.06
N ALA A 614 18.01 -11.47 0.29
CA ALA A 614 17.74 -10.31 -0.56
C ALA A 614 19.05 -9.75 -1.12
N THR A 615 19.15 -9.71 -2.45
CA THR A 615 20.32 -9.21 -3.17
C THR A 615 19.92 -8.03 -4.05
N PRO A 616 20.69 -6.92 -4.05
CA PRO A 616 20.50 -5.85 -5.02
C PRO A 616 20.53 -6.38 -6.46
N LEU A 617 19.62 -5.88 -7.30
CA LEU A 617 19.46 -6.37 -8.66
C LEU A 617 20.76 -6.28 -9.48
N ASN A 618 21.50 -5.17 -9.36
CA ASN A 618 22.74 -4.94 -10.08
C ASN A 618 23.82 -6.01 -9.81
N GLU A 619 23.84 -6.59 -8.61
CA GLU A 619 24.75 -7.68 -8.27
C GLU A 619 24.34 -9.00 -8.93
N LEU A 620 23.03 -9.28 -9.03
CA LEU A 620 22.54 -10.47 -9.72
C LEU A 620 22.65 -10.35 -11.25
N GLU A 621 22.46 -9.16 -11.81
CA GLU A 621 22.66 -8.90 -13.23
C GLU A 621 24.10 -9.21 -13.66
N ALA A 622 25.08 -8.84 -12.84
CA ALA A 622 26.49 -9.12 -13.07
C ALA A 622 26.80 -10.63 -13.11
N GLN A 623 25.99 -11.47 -12.44
CA GLN A 623 26.13 -12.92 -12.44
C GLN A 623 25.57 -13.60 -13.69
N ASN A 624 24.83 -12.87 -14.55
CA ASN A 624 24.30 -13.36 -15.83
C ASN A 624 23.49 -14.66 -15.69
N ILE A 625 22.66 -14.74 -14.63
CA ILE A 625 21.87 -15.92 -14.27
C ILE A 625 20.77 -16.13 -15.32
N LYS A 626 20.85 -17.21 -16.10
CA LYS A 626 19.83 -17.56 -17.09
C LYS A 626 18.49 -17.88 -16.43
N VAL A 627 17.41 -17.48 -17.08
CA VAL A 627 16.03 -17.73 -16.63
C VAL A 627 15.35 -18.64 -17.63
N ASN A 628 14.61 -19.64 -17.15
CA ASN A 628 13.79 -20.52 -17.98
C ASN A 628 12.32 -20.08 -17.95
N LYS A 629 11.83 -19.65 -16.79
CA LYS A 629 10.43 -19.27 -16.60
C LYS A 629 10.29 -17.96 -15.83
N ALA A 630 9.38 -17.11 -16.29
CA ALA A 630 9.01 -15.86 -15.65
C ALA A 630 7.53 -15.89 -15.28
N TYR A 631 7.14 -15.27 -14.15
CA TYR A 631 5.77 -15.34 -13.66
C TYR A 631 5.29 -13.99 -13.11
N LEU A 632 4.31 -13.38 -13.78
CA LEU A 632 3.53 -12.25 -13.29
C LEU A 632 2.14 -12.75 -12.87
N VAL A 633 2.07 -13.23 -11.64
CA VAL A 633 0.91 -13.93 -11.07
C VAL A 633 0.83 -13.64 -9.56
N SER A 634 -0.19 -14.18 -8.90
CA SER A 634 -0.46 -14.10 -7.44
C SER A 634 -1.16 -12.83 -6.96
N CYS A 635 -1.61 -12.87 -5.71
CA CYS A 635 -2.22 -11.74 -5.00
C CYS A 635 -1.21 -10.65 -4.62
N THR A 636 0.10 -10.91 -4.69
CA THR A 636 1.12 -9.94 -4.26
C THR A 636 1.28 -8.84 -5.30
N ASN A 637 1.53 -9.23 -6.55
CA ASN A 637 1.73 -8.34 -7.69
C ASN A 637 1.16 -9.00 -8.95
N SER A 638 -0.04 -8.59 -9.34
CA SER A 638 -0.68 -8.93 -10.61
C SER A 638 -1.98 -8.12 -10.84
N ARG A 639 -2.03 -6.91 -10.28
CA ARG A 639 -3.11 -5.95 -10.52
C ARG A 639 -2.84 -5.24 -11.83
N ARG A 640 -3.80 -4.46 -12.33
CA ARG A 640 -3.65 -3.72 -13.59
C ARG A 640 -2.42 -2.80 -13.60
N SER A 641 -2.05 -2.23 -12.45
CA SER A 641 -0.85 -1.41 -12.28
C SER A 641 0.44 -2.23 -12.44
N ASP A 642 0.50 -3.41 -11.82
CA ASP A 642 1.61 -4.37 -11.96
C ASP A 642 1.75 -4.85 -13.42
N ILE A 643 0.62 -5.14 -14.08
CA ILE A 643 0.56 -5.54 -15.49
C ILE A 643 1.03 -4.40 -16.39
N SER A 644 0.60 -3.17 -16.11
CA SER A 644 1.02 -1.97 -16.83
C SER A 644 2.53 -1.73 -16.69
N ALA A 645 3.06 -1.92 -15.48
CA ALA A 645 4.48 -1.78 -15.20
C ALA A 645 5.32 -2.82 -15.97
N ALA A 646 4.89 -4.08 -16.00
CA ALA A 646 5.50 -5.12 -16.82
C ALA A 646 5.39 -4.82 -18.33
N ALA A 647 4.21 -4.38 -18.80
CA ALA A 647 3.97 -4.04 -20.20
C ALA A 647 4.83 -2.85 -20.65
N LYS A 648 5.06 -1.87 -19.78
CA LYS A 648 5.93 -0.70 -20.03
C LYS A 648 7.33 -1.12 -20.48
N VAL A 649 7.89 -2.20 -19.90
CA VAL A 649 9.22 -2.73 -20.28
C VAL A 649 9.27 -3.11 -21.76
N PHE A 650 8.22 -3.74 -22.28
CA PHE A 650 8.13 -4.11 -23.69
C PHE A 650 7.74 -2.92 -24.58
N LYS A 651 6.76 -2.11 -24.14
CA LYS A 651 6.24 -0.96 -24.91
C LYS A 651 7.29 0.12 -25.16
N GLN A 652 8.19 0.38 -24.21
CA GLN A 652 9.27 1.37 -24.42
C GLN A 652 10.30 0.95 -25.47
N LEU A 653 10.39 -0.35 -25.75
CA LEU A 653 11.28 -0.92 -26.74
C LEU A 653 10.55 -1.27 -28.05
N ALA A 654 9.28 -0.84 -28.19
CA ALA A 654 8.54 -1.02 -29.42
C ALA A 654 9.24 -0.31 -30.59
N ASP A 655 9.22 -0.95 -31.76
CA ASP A 655 9.79 -0.35 -32.96
C ASP A 655 8.95 0.83 -33.49
N LYS A 656 9.40 1.43 -34.59
CA LYS A 656 8.72 2.57 -35.22
C LYS A 656 7.29 2.25 -35.69
N ASP A 657 6.98 0.97 -35.90
CA ASP A 657 5.67 0.49 -36.32
C ASP A 657 4.80 0.11 -35.11
N GLY A 658 5.30 0.33 -33.88
CA GLY A 658 4.61 0.05 -32.62
C GLY A 658 4.66 -1.41 -32.20
N LYS A 659 5.49 -2.24 -32.84
CA LYS A 659 5.60 -3.66 -32.53
C LYS A 659 6.53 -3.88 -31.35
N VAL A 660 6.02 -4.54 -30.31
CA VAL A 660 6.79 -4.89 -29.12
C VAL A 660 7.81 -6.01 -29.40
N PRO A 661 8.98 -6.00 -28.71
CA PRO A 661 9.94 -7.08 -28.81
C PRO A 661 9.39 -8.38 -28.23
N LYS A 662 9.90 -9.52 -28.71
CA LYS A 662 9.52 -10.84 -28.22
C LYS A 662 10.32 -11.22 -26.98
N ILE A 663 9.72 -12.03 -26.11
CA ILE A 663 10.41 -12.73 -25.02
C ILE A 663 11.60 -13.54 -25.58
N ALA A 664 12.64 -13.70 -24.77
CA ALA A 664 13.86 -14.40 -25.18
C ALA A 664 13.60 -15.87 -25.55
N ASP A 665 14.36 -16.37 -26.53
CA ASP A 665 14.27 -17.76 -26.98
C ASP A 665 14.52 -18.73 -25.81
N GLY A 666 13.64 -19.70 -25.64
CA GLY A 666 13.71 -20.70 -24.57
C GLY A 666 13.14 -20.26 -23.22
N VAL A 667 12.64 -19.02 -23.10
CA VAL A 667 11.95 -18.54 -21.89
C VAL A 667 10.44 -18.66 -22.03
N LYS A 668 9.77 -19.09 -20.96
CA LYS A 668 8.31 -19.07 -20.83
C LYS A 668 7.89 -17.97 -19.86
N PHE A 669 7.06 -17.03 -20.31
CA PHE A 669 6.54 -15.97 -19.45
C PHE A 669 5.04 -16.16 -19.22
N TYR A 670 4.65 -16.47 -17.99
CA TYR A 670 3.25 -16.67 -17.62
C TYR A 670 2.66 -15.43 -16.95
N ILE A 671 1.47 -15.02 -17.39
CA ILE A 671 0.72 -13.90 -16.81
C ILE A 671 -0.66 -14.34 -16.34
N ALA A 672 -1.08 -13.91 -15.16
CA ALA A 672 -2.40 -14.18 -14.62
C ALA A 672 -2.86 -12.99 -13.77
N ALA A 673 -3.86 -12.25 -14.22
CA ALA A 673 -4.36 -11.10 -13.45
C ALA A 673 -4.92 -11.55 -12.10
N ALA A 674 -4.75 -10.71 -11.06
CA ALA A 674 -5.22 -10.98 -9.72
C ALA A 674 -6.75 -11.18 -9.64
N SER A 675 -7.49 -10.59 -10.58
CA SER A 675 -8.93 -10.78 -10.75
C SER A 675 -9.39 -10.44 -12.18
N LEU A 676 -10.61 -10.84 -12.55
CA LEU A 676 -11.19 -10.48 -13.84
C LEU A 676 -11.39 -8.96 -14.05
N PRO A 677 -11.82 -8.17 -13.04
CA PRO A 677 -11.80 -6.70 -13.14
C PRO A 677 -10.42 -6.14 -13.47
N GLU A 678 -9.36 -6.61 -12.79
CA GLU A 678 -7.99 -6.17 -13.06
C GLU A 678 -7.53 -6.57 -14.47
N GLN A 679 -7.87 -7.77 -14.92
CA GLN A 679 -7.59 -8.21 -16.29
C GLN A 679 -8.27 -7.30 -17.32
N ARG A 680 -9.57 -7.06 -17.18
CA ARG A 680 -10.33 -6.21 -18.11
C ARG A 680 -9.76 -4.80 -18.16
N ALA A 681 -9.39 -4.23 -17.02
CA ALA A 681 -8.78 -2.90 -16.99
C ALA A 681 -7.42 -2.88 -17.72
N ALA A 682 -6.61 -3.94 -17.61
CA ALA A 682 -5.36 -4.07 -18.35
C ALA A 682 -5.58 -4.31 -19.85
N GLU A 683 -6.64 -5.01 -20.23
CA GLU A 683 -7.06 -5.20 -21.63
C GLU A 683 -7.55 -3.88 -22.25
N GLU A 684 -8.35 -3.09 -21.52
CA GLU A 684 -8.82 -1.76 -21.96
C GLU A 684 -7.66 -0.78 -22.17
N GLN A 685 -6.58 -0.90 -21.39
CA GLN A 685 -5.35 -0.11 -21.54
C GLN A 685 -4.41 -0.64 -22.64
N GLY A 686 -4.70 -1.84 -23.20
CA GLY A 686 -3.85 -2.54 -24.14
C GLY A 686 -2.52 -3.03 -23.54
N ASP A 687 -2.40 -3.07 -22.22
CA ASP A 687 -1.23 -3.60 -21.52
C ASP A 687 -1.21 -5.13 -21.58
N TRP A 688 -2.38 -5.75 -21.39
CA TRP A 688 -2.53 -7.20 -21.50
C TRP A 688 -2.14 -7.71 -22.89
N GLN A 689 -2.64 -7.07 -23.94
CA GLN A 689 -2.33 -7.42 -25.33
C GLN A 689 -0.84 -7.24 -25.64
N ALA A 690 -0.20 -6.18 -25.15
CA ALA A 690 1.23 -5.99 -25.37
C ALA A 690 2.07 -7.14 -24.80
N LEU A 691 1.70 -7.69 -23.62
CA LEU A 691 2.39 -8.86 -23.06
C LEU A 691 2.13 -10.13 -23.88
N LEU A 692 0.89 -10.36 -24.34
CA LEU A 692 0.58 -11.49 -25.22
C LEU A 692 1.30 -11.39 -26.57
N GLU A 693 1.36 -10.19 -27.14
CA GLU A 693 2.11 -9.90 -28.37
C GLU A 693 3.60 -10.08 -28.17
N ALA A 694 4.15 -9.82 -26.98
CA ALA A 694 5.54 -10.17 -26.66
C ALA A 694 5.77 -11.69 -26.56
N GLY A 695 4.70 -12.49 -26.41
CA GLY A 695 4.76 -13.96 -26.34
C GLY A 695 4.44 -14.53 -24.96
N ALA A 696 3.91 -13.73 -24.03
CA ALA A 696 3.46 -14.22 -22.74
C ALA A 696 2.27 -15.18 -22.87
N GLU A 697 2.21 -16.17 -21.99
CA GLU A 697 1.15 -17.17 -21.91
C GLU A 697 0.18 -16.82 -20.78
N ALA A 698 -1.08 -16.53 -21.13
CA ALA A 698 -2.12 -16.22 -20.15
C ALA A 698 -2.59 -17.46 -19.39
N LEU A 699 -2.72 -17.30 -18.08
CA LEU A 699 -3.37 -18.25 -17.17
C LEU A 699 -4.66 -17.62 -16.62
N PRO A 700 -5.64 -18.44 -16.18
CA PRO A 700 -6.85 -17.91 -15.56
C PRO A 700 -6.52 -17.18 -14.24
N SER A 701 -7.30 -16.17 -13.89
CA SER A 701 -7.18 -15.48 -12.59
C SER A 701 -7.31 -16.47 -11.43
N GLY A 702 -6.23 -16.62 -10.67
CA GLY A 702 -6.08 -17.58 -9.58
C GLY A 702 -4.61 -17.67 -9.14
N CYS A 703 -4.34 -18.47 -8.11
CA CYS A 703 -3.00 -18.60 -7.53
C CYS A 703 -2.02 -19.31 -8.48
N GLY A 704 -2.42 -20.46 -9.05
CA GLY A 704 -1.63 -21.21 -10.02
C GLY A 704 -0.19 -21.52 -9.55
N PRO A 705 0.85 -21.22 -10.36
CA PRO A 705 2.24 -21.53 -10.02
C PRO A 705 2.74 -20.94 -8.70
N CYS A 706 2.11 -19.87 -8.18
CA CYS A 706 2.45 -19.27 -6.88
C CYS A 706 2.38 -20.26 -5.72
N ILE A 707 1.47 -21.24 -5.80
CA ILE A 707 1.26 -22.29 -4.81
C ILE A 707 1.77 -23.66 -5.27
N GLY A 708 2.43 -23.72 -6.42
CA GLY A 708 2.95 -24.97 -7.00
C GLY A 708 1.88 -25.81 -7.70
N LEU A 709 0.79 -25.20 -8.18
CA LEU A 709 -0.27 -25.90 -8.94
C LEU A 709 -0.42 -25.35 -10.37
N GLY A 710 -1.00 -26.16 -11.25
CA GLY A 710 -1.36 -25.76 -12.61
C GLY A 710 -0.20 -25.78 -13.61
N THR A 711 -0.40 -25.11 -14.74
CA THR A 711 0.54 -25.05 -15.86
C THR A 711 1.77 -24.20 -15.52
N GLY A 712 2.93 -24.62 -16.01
CA GLY A 712 4.16 -23.82 -15.94
C GLY A 712 5.00 -24.02 -14.69
N LEU A 713 4.84 -25.14 -13.95
CA LEU A 713 5.72 -25.47 -12.83
C LEU A 713 7.18 -25.63 -13.25
N LEU A 714 8.11 -25.29 -12.36
CA LEU A 714 9.55 -25.45 -12.59
C LEU A 714 9.96 -26.93 -12.58
N GLU A 715 10.81 -27.30 -13.52
CA GLU A 715 11.39 -28.63 -13.69
C GLU A 715 12.79 -28.71 -13.04
N PRO A 716 13.35 -29.91 -12.80
CA PRO A 716 14.69 -30.04 -12.24
C PRO A 716 15.75 -29.26 -13.03
N GLY A 717 16.55 -28.44 -12.32
CA GLY A 717 17.61 -27.62 -12.93
C GLY A 717 17.15 -26.30 -13.55
N GLU A 718 15.84 -26.03 -13.64
CA GLU A 718 15.34 -24.76 -14.16
C GLU A 718 15.45 -23.60 -13.16
N VAL A 719 15.55 -22.39 -13.71
CA VAL A 719 15.51 -21.13 -12.96
C VAL A 719 14.21 -20.38 -13.26
N GLY A 720 13.48 -20.02 -12.21
CA GLY A 720 12.27 -19.20 -12.26
C GLY A 720 12.46 -17.84 -11.62
N VAL A 721 11.89 -16.78 -12.21
CA VAL A 721 11.77 -15.44 -11.60
C VAL A 721 10.30 -15.04 -11.51
N SER A 722 9.83 -14.63 -10.34
CA SER A 722 8.39 -14.47 -10.06
C SER A 722 8.06 -13.20 -9.30
N ALA A 723 6.93 -12.58 -9.62
CA ALA A 723 6.36 -11.48 -8.84
C ALA A 723 5.60 -11.95 -7.58
N SER A 724 5.55 -13.27 -7.34
CA SER A 724 4.89 -13.88 -6.17
C SER A 724 5.68 -13.72 -4.86
N ASN A 725 5.18 -14.26 -3.74
CA ASN A 725 5.71 -14.01 -2.40
C ASN A 725 6.58 -15.12 -1.80
N ARG A 726 6.57 -16.35 -2.34
CA ARG A 726 7.31 -17.49 -1.75
C ARG A 726 8.13 -18.24 -2.79
N ASN A 727 9.40 -18.49 -2.48
CA ASN A 727 10.34 -19.21 -3.33
C ASN A 727 10.96 -20.47 -2.72
N PHE A 728 10.54 -20.93 -1.53
CA PHE A 728 11.14 -22.11 -0.86
C PHE A 728 11.33 -23.31 -1.82
N LYS A 729 12.35 -24.14 -1.57
CA LYS A 729 12.61 -25.34 -2.40
C LYS A 729 11.32 -26.17 -2.60
N GLY A 730 10.99 -26.46 -3.85
CA GLY A 730 9.78 -27.20 -4.23
C GLY A 730 8.48 -26.38 -4.25
N ARG A 731 8.51 -25.09 -3.90
CA ARG A 731 7.30 -24.25 -3.85
C ARG A 731 6.63 -24.07 -5.21
N MET A 732 7.43 -23.91 -6.27
CA MET A 732 6.94 -23.61 -7.63
C MET A 732 7.10 -24.82 -8.58
N GLY A 733 7.33 -26.03 -8.06
CA GLY A 733 7.60 -27.22 -8.86
C GLY A 733 8.66 -28.11 -8.22
N SER A 734 9.68 -28.47 -8.98
CA SER A 734 10.78 -29.34 -8.54
C SER A 734 11.56 -28.76 -7.35
N THR A 735 12.01 -29.63 -6.44
CA THR A 735 12.93 -29.28 -5.35
C THR A 735 14.34 -28.94 -5.84
N ASP A 736 14.67 -29.33 -7.07
CA ASP A 736 15.97 -29.10 -7.72
C ASP A 736 15.97 -27.83 -8.59
N ALA A 737 14.85 -27.10 -8.64
CA ALA A 737 14.75 -25.82 -9.31
C ALA A 737 15.23 -24.66 -8.42
N LYS A 738 15.58 -23.53 -9.04
CA LYS A 738 15.90 -22.27 -8.34
C LYS A 738 14.82 -21.23 -8.62
N ALA A 739 14.18 -20.72 -7.59
CA ALA A 739 13.16 -19.67 -7.70
C ALA A 739 13.65 -18.37 -7.08
N TYR A 740 13.45 -17.26 -7.81
CA TYR A 740 13.73 -15.89 -7.40
C TYR A 740 12.43 -15.08 -7.37
N LEU A 741 12.34 -14.11 -6.45
CA LEU A 741 11.22 -13.18 -6.36
C LEU A 741 11.69 -11.77 -6.70
N ALA A 742 10.96 -11.06 -7.55
CA ALA A 742 11.31 -9.71 -7.99
C ALA A 742 10.06 -8.87 -8.29
N SER A 743 10.22 -7.57 -8.55
CA SER A 743 9.13 -6.69 -9.00
C SER A 743 8.61 -7.06 -10.40
N PRO A 744 7.38 -6.68 -10.77
CA PRO A 744 6.82 -6.94 -12.10
C PRO A 744 7.74 -6.54 -13.26
N GLU A 745 8.42 -5.41 -13.14
CA GLU A 745 9.28 -4.87 -14.19
C GLU A 745 10.58 -5.65 -14.29
N VAL A 746 11.15 -6.11 -13.18
CA VAL A 746 12.32 -7.00 -13.18
C VAL A 746 11.96 -8.37 -13.75
N VAL A 747 10.78 -8.91 -13.43
CA VAL A 747 10.29 -10.16 -14.03
C VAL A 747 10.12 -10.02 -15.55
N ALA A 748 9.50 -8.93 -16.01
CA ALA A 748 9.30 -8.64 -17.42
C ALA A 748 10.63 -8.43 -18.17
N ALA A 749 11.54 -7.63 -17.61
CA ALA A 749 12.88 -7.42 -18.17
C ALA A 749 13.68 -8.72 -18.22
N SER A 750 13.55 -9.56 -17.19
CA SER A 750 14.21 -10.87 -17.17
C SER A 750 13.67 -11.82 -18.24
N ALA A 751 12.34 -11.80 -18.47
CA ALA A 751 11.70 -12.57 -19.54
C ALA A 751 12.14 -12.10 -20.93
N LEU A 752 12.27 -10.78 -21.11
CA LEU A 752 12.74 -10.17 -22.35
C LEU A 752 14.21 -10.52 -22.65
N GLN A 753 15.08 -10.55 -21.63
CA GLN A 753 16.53 -10.76 -21.81
C GLN A 753 16.98 -12.22 -21.68
N GLY A 754 16.15 -13.11 -21.14
CA GLY A 754 16.47 -14.53 -20.93
C GLY A 754 17.36 -14.81 -19.71
N LYS A 755 17.54 -13.80 -18.85
CA LYS A 755 18.38 -13.82 -17.66
C LYS A 755 17.85 -12.82 -16.64
N ILE A 756 18.25 -12.92 -15.37
CA ILE A 756 17.89 -11.92 -14.36
C ILE A 756 18.39 -10.55 -14.81
N ALA A 757 17.45 -9.62 -15.00
CA ALA A 757 17.70 -8.29 -15.55
C ALA A 757 16.67 -7.26 -15.09
N GLY A 758 17.08 -6.00 -15.03
CA GLY A 758 16.22 -4.85 -14.76
C GLY A 758 15.78 -4.09 -16.02
N PRO A 759 14.78 -3.20 -15.87
CA PRO A 759 14.31 -2.35 -16.95
C PRO A 759 15.30 -1.22 -17.33
N GLY A 760 16.34 -0.99 -16.52
CA GLY A 760 17.43 -0.04 -16.84
C GLY A 760 17.13 1.44 -16.56
N TRP A 761 15.99 1.78 -15.95
CA TRP A 761 15.63 3.16 -15.59
C TRP A 761 15.88 3.53 -14.13
N TYR A 762 16.40 2.61 -13.31
CA TYR A 762 16.80 2.95 -11.93
C TYR A 762 18.08 3.78 -11.96
N GLU A 763 18.03 4.96 -11.34
CA GLU A 763 19.19 5.81 -11.14
C GLU A 763 19.64 5.73 -9.68
N LYS A 764 20.86 5.23 -9.47
CA LYS A 764 21.47 5.15 -8.14
C LYS A 764 21.59 6.57 -7.55
N PRO A 765 21.12 6.81 -6.31
CA PRO A 765 21.25 8.11 -5.66
C PRO A 765 22.71 8.57 -5.55
N GLU A 766 22.94 9.88 -5.71
CA GLU A 766 24.26 10.48 -5.51
C GLU A 766 24.74 10.22 -4.06
N GLY A 767 26.01 9.81 -3.91
CA GLY A 767 26.60 9.54 -2.59
C GLY A 767 26.09 8.27 -1.90
N TRP A 768 25.34 7.40 -2.59
CA TRP A 768 24.85 6.14 -2.01
C TRP A 768 25.98 5.23 -1.55
N SER A 769 25.94 4.85 -0.27
CA SER A 769 26.88 3.95 0.41
C SER A 769 26.22 2.68 0.95
N GLY A 770 24.93 2.47 0.67
CA GLY A 770 24.12 1.37 1.18
C GLY A 770 22.72 1.81 1.61
N VAL A 771 21.86 0.84 1.93
CA VAL A 771 20.51 1.10 2.44
C VAL A 771 20.59 1.60 3.89
N ARG A 772 20.01 2.78 4.16
CA ARG A 772 19.90 3.33 5.52
C ARG A 772 18.68 2.75 6.22
N ARG A 773 18.92 2.12 7.36
CA ARG A 773 17.92 1.42 8.18
C ARG A 773 18.42 1.27 9.61
N GLY A 774 17.54 0.98 10.56
CA GLY A 774 17.92 0.67 11.92
C GLY A 774 16.76 0.65 12.90
N GLU A 775 17.07 0.60 14.19
CA GLU A 775 16.10 0.81 15.27
C GLU A 775 15.89 2.32 15.51
N GLY A 776 14.69 2.70 15.95
CA GLY A 776 14.29 4.08 16.20
C GLY A 776 13.44 4.70 15.06
N ASP A 777 13.44 6.03 15.00
CA ASP A 777 12.60 6.84 14.10
C ASP A 777 13.32 7.25 12.80
N GLY A 778 14.62 7.00 12.69
CA GLY A 778 15.44 7.34 11.52
C GLY A 778 15.83 8.82 11.43
N VAL A 779 15.58 9.62 12.47
CA VAL A 779 16.03 11.02 12.54
C VAL A 779 17.47 11.05 13.03
N GLU A 780 18.35 11.67 12.24
CA GLU A 780 19.75 11.84 12.64
C GLU A 780 19.86 12.73 13.88
N GLU A 781 20.76 12.37 14.80
CA GLU A 781 20.90 13.04 16.09
C GLU A 781 21.27 14.52 15.95
N ALA A 782 22.04 14.87 14.92
CA ALA A 782 22.33 16.25 14.56
C ALA A 782 21.08 17.04 14.15
N HIS A 783 20.19 16.44 13.35
CA HIS A 783 18.92 17.05 12.97
C HIS A 783 17.95 17.13 14.17
N ARG A 784 18.03 16.17 15.10
CA ARG A 784 17.27 16.21 16.33
C ARG A 784 17.69 17.39 17.22
N MET A 785 19.00 17.65 17.36
CA MET A 785 19.49 18.81 18.12
C MET A 785 19.06 20.14 17.48
N ILE A 786 19.17 20.26 16.15
CA ILE A 786 18.68 21.46 15.43
C ILE A 786 17.17 21.63 15.63
N SER A 787 16.39 20.55 15.54
CA SER A 787 14.94 20.61 15.78
C SER A 787 14.59 20.99 17.21
N ILE A 788 15.40 20.58 18.20
CA ILE A 788 15.20 20.96 19.61
C ILE A 788 15.55 22.44 19.80
N GLU A 789 16.63 22.93 19.19
CA GLU A 789 17.00 24.34 19.19
C GLU A 789 15.90 25.18 18.52
N ASP A 790 15.44 24.80 17.32
CA ASP A 790 14.34 25.48 16.62
C ASP A 790 13.02 25.45 17.41
N ALA A 791 12.71 24.32 18.07
CA ALA A 791 11.53 24.21 18.92
C ALA A 791 11.66 25.05 20.20
N LEU A 792 12.85 25.08 20.80
CA LEU A 792 13.17 25.91 21.96
C LEU A 792 13.10 27.39 21.59
N ASP A 793 13.64 27.80 20.44
CA ASP A 793 13.57 29.17 19.92
C ASP A 793 12.12 29.58 19.63
N LYS A 794 11.28 28.67 19.12
CA LYS A 794 9.84 28.92 18.97
C LYS A 794 9.14 29.06 20.31
N ILE A 795 9.47 28.24 21.30
CA ILE A 795 8.92 28.34 22.65
C ILE A 795 9.38 29.62 23.33
N ILE A 796 10.65 30.02 23.16
CA ILE A 796 11.19 31.29 23.65
C ILE A 796 10.49 32.45 22.96
N ALA A 797 10.32 32.42 21.63
CA ALA A 797 9.59 33.45 20.91
C ALA A 797 8.12 33.56 21.36
N GLN A 798 7.44 32.43 21.59
CA GLN A 798 6.09 32.41 22.14
C GLN A 798 6.04 32.90 23.59
N ALA A 799 7.05 32.61 24.40
CA ALA A 799 7.17 33.09 25.76
C ALA A 799 7.47 34.60 25.79
N GLU A 800 8.34 35.11 24.93
CA GLU A 800 8.62 36.53 24.76
C GLU A 800 7.39 37.29 24.24
N GLU A 801 6.62 36.70 23.34
CA GLU A 801 5.36 37.27 22.85
C GLU A 801 4.28 37.26 23.95
N ALA A 802 4.18 36.19 24.75
CA ALA A 802 3.31 36.12 25.91
C ALA A 802 3.74 37.06 27.05
N ILE A 803 5.05 37.29 27.24
CA ILE A 803 5.59 38.28 28.17
C ILE A 803 5.28 39.68 27.66
N LYS A 804 5.42 39.96 26.36
CA LYS A 804 5.07 41.25 25.75
C LYS A 804 3.57 41.55 25.87
N ASP A 805 2.73 40.54 25.71
CA ASP A 805 1.28 40.60 25.95
C ASP A 805 0.94 40.73 27.45
N GLY A 806 1.74 40.12 28.32
CA GLY A 806 1.64 40.20 29.78
C GLY A 806 2.10 41.54 30.34
N GLU A 807 3.16 42.14 29.81
CA GLU A 807 3.69 43.46 30.16
C GLU A 807 2.73 44.58 29.76
N GLN A 808 1.99 44.41 28.66
CA GLN A 808 0.87 45.31 28.29
C GLN A 808 -0.34 45.17 29.23
N ARG A 809 -0.53 44.00 29.87
CA ARG A 809 -1.61 43.75 30.83
C ARG A 809 -1.23 44.09 32.28
N LEU A 810 0.05 44.05 32.63
CA LEU A 810 0.59 44.36 33.97
C LEU A 810 0.90 45.85 34.19
N ALA A 811 0.74 46.70 33.17
CA ALA A 811 0.71 48.16 33.31
C ALA A 811 -0.61 48.69 33.90
N GLN A 812 -1.59 47.80 34.15
CA GLN A 812 -2.76 48.05 34.98
C GLN A 812 -2.82 46.92 36.01
N GLU A 813 -2.97 47.29 37.29
CA GLU A 813 -3.11 46.38 38.44
C GLU A 813 -1.80 45.93 39.12
N SER A 814 -1.17 46.91 39.76
CA SER A 814 -0.37 46.74 40.97
C SER A 814 -1.28 46.37 42.16
N GLY A 815 -1.03 45.22 42.83
CA GLY A 815 -1.67 44.89 44.10
C GLY A 815 -1.34 43.50 44.65
N GLU A 816 -0.33 43.46 45.53
CA GLU A 816 0.04 42.49 46.60
C GLU A 816 -0.63 41.11 46.76
N GLY A 817 0.19 40.10 47.11
CA GLY A 817 -0.21 38.99 48.00
C GLY A 817 0.51 37.65 47.80
N THR A 818 1.50 37.35 48.65
CA THR A 818 2.27 36.09 48.72
C THR A 818 1.59 35.00 49.57
N SER A 819 1.69 33.72 49.18
CA SER A 819 1.79 32.57 50.11
C SER A 819 2.30 31.28 49.44
N GLN A 820 3.25 30.62 50.11
CA GLN A 820 3.96 29.39 49.74
C GLN A 820 3.22 28.10 50.17
N SER A 821 3.34 27.03 49.37
CA SER A 821 3.51 25.62 49.79
C SER A 821 3.65 24.77 48.51
N GLY A 822 4.73 24.06 48.20
CA GLY A 822 5.26 22.89 48.91
C GLY A 822 4.85 21.60 48.17
N PHE A 823 5.47 21.30 47.02
CA PHE A 823 5.19 20.08 46.24
C PHE A 823 5.94 18.87 46.83
N ALA A 824 5.17 17.92 47.35
CA ALA A 824 5.64 16.60 47.72
C ALA A 824 5.54 15.65 46.52
N THR A 825 6.61 14.90 46.28
CA THR A 825 6.75 13.83 45.28
C THR A 825 5.73 12.72 45.53
N PRO A 826 4.94 12.26 44.53
CA PRO A 826 4.09 11.09 44.69
C PRO A 826 4.94 9.82 44.77
N PRO A 827 4.63 8.85 45.65
CA PRO A 827 5.30 7.57 45.67
C PRO A 827 4.98 6.79 44.40
N ALA A 828 5.98 6.04 43.92
CA ALA A 828 5.77 5.00 42.92
C ALA A 828 4.72 4.00 43.43
N GLU A 829 3.60 3.90 42.72
CA GLU A 829 2.62 2.85 42.96
C GLU A 829 3.21 1.52 42.50
N GLU A 830 3.55 0.67 43.47
CA GLU A 830 3.69 -0.75 43.26
C GLU A 830 2.34 -1.32 42.82
N SER A 831 2.28 -1.86 41.60
CA SER A 831 1.11 -2.57 41.10
C SER A 831 0.85 -3.80 41.97
N SER A 832 -0.21 -3.77 42.77
CA SER A 832 -0.69 -4.93 43.52
C SER A 832 -1.04 -6.07 42.55
N SER A 833 -0.34 -7.19 42.64
CA SER A 833 -0.61 -8.38 41.82
C SER A 833 -1.96 -8.99 42.21
N GLY A 834 -3.00 -8.77 41.40
CA GLY A 834 -4.22 -9.57 41.47
C GLY A 834 -3.91 -11.03 41.16
N LEU A 835 -4.53 -11.96 41.88
CA LEU A 835 -4.51 -13.38 41.54
C LEU A 835 -5.39 -13.59 40.30
N THR A 836 -4.92 -14.38 39.34
CA THR A 836 -5.74 -14.77 38.18
C THR A 836 -6.86 -15.70 38.64
N GLU A 837 -8.09 -15.40 38.25
CA GLU A 837 -9.23 -16.28 38.49
C GLU A 837 -9.08 -17.56 37.66
N ILE A 838 -9.28 -18.72 38.30
CA ILE A 838 -9.19 -20.03 37.66
C ILE A 838 -10.61 -20.55 37.40
N LEU A 839 -10.94 -20.79 36.14
CA LEU A 839 -12.26 -21.29 35.76
C LEU A 839 -12.44 -22.77 36.14
N PRO A 840 -13.67 -23.21 36.47
CA PRO A 840 -13.97 -24.62 36.73
C PRO A 840 -13.51 -25.52 35.58
N GLY A 841 -12.72 -26.56 35.91
CA GLY A 841 -12.15 -27.49 34.92
C GLY A 841 -10.78 -27.06 34.34
N PHE A 842 -10.29 -25.87 34.67
CA PHE A 842 -8.94 -25.43 34.32
C PHE A 842 -7.93 -25.77 35.44
N PRO A 843 -6.73 -26.28 35.15
CA PRO A 843 -5.75 -26.63 36.18
C PRO A 843 -5.17 -25.38 36.86
N GLU A 844 -5.13 -25.38 38.20
CA GLU A 844 -4.48 -24.29 38.96
C GLU A 844 -2.95 -24.33 38.84
N LYS A 845 -2.38 -25.54 38.72
CA LYS A 845 -0.95 -25.79 38.55
C LYS A 845 -0.70 -26.91 37.57
N VAL A 846 0.38 -26.80 36.80
CA VAL A 846 0.88 -27.86 35.91
C VAL A 846 2.34 -28.10 36.24
N THR A 847 2.69 -29.33 36.58
CA THR A 847 4.04 -29.72 37.01
C THR A 847 4.49 -31.00 36.30
N GLY A 848 5.76 -31.06 35.90
CA GLY A 848 6.37 -32.27 35.33
C GLY A 848 7.88 -32.14 35.14
N GLU A 849 8.51 -33.24 34.73
CA GLU A 849 9.94 -33.27 34.40
C GLU A 849 10.20 -32.60 33.04
N ILE A 850 11.26 -31.78 32.95
CA ILE A 850 11.67 -31.15 31.69
C ILE A 850 12.32 -32.19 30.76
N VAL A 851 11.68 -32.39 29.62
CA VAL A 851 12.25 -33.05 28.43
C VAL A 851 12.74 -31.96 27.49
N TRP A 852 14.06 -31.77 27.45
CA TRP A 852 14.72 -30.72 26.70
C TRP A 852 15.05 -31.19 25.27
N CYS A 853 14.53 -30.47 24.28
CA CYS A 853 14.77 -30.65 22.86
C CYS A 853 15.46 -29.41 22.30
N ASP A 854 16.80 -29.42 22.26
CA ASP A 854 17.61 -28.28 21.81
C ASP A 854 17.53 -28.08 20.29
N GLY A 855 16.49 -27.38 19.86
CA GLY A 855 16.29 -27.00 18.46
C GLY A 855 15.55 -25.68 18.35
N ASP A 856 16.12 -24.75 17.60
CA ASP A 856 15.41 -23.58 17.09
C ASP A 856 14.73 -23.93 15.78
N ASN A 857 13.61 -23.27 15.46
CA ASN A 857 12.86 -23.47 14.23
C ASN A 857 12.43 -24.93 13.99
N VAL A 858 12.14 -25.67 15.07
CA VAL A 858 11.53 -27.01 14.96
C VAL A 858 10.13 -26.82 14.35
N ASN A 859 10.04 -27.07 13.05
CA ASN A 859 8.80 -26.84 12.33
C ASN A 859 7.75 -27.92 12.63
N THR A 860 6.51 -27.70 12.22
CA THR A 860 5.42 -28.67 12.42
C THR A 860 5.67 -30.05 11.79
N ASP A 861 6.54 -30.15 10.78
CA ASP A 861 6.93 -31.44 10.19
C ASP A 861 7.91 -32.20 11.09
N GLY A 862 8.80 -31.47 11.77
CA GLY A 862 9.64 -31.96 12.86
C GLY A 862 8.80 -32.55 14.00
N ILE A 863 7.68 -31.92 14.33
CA ILE A 863 6.75 -32.35 15.40
C ILE A 863 5.83 -33.50 14.94
N TYR A 864 5.24 -33.41 13.76
CA TYR A 864 4.38 -34.45 13.21
C TYR A 864 4.63 -34.60 11.70
N PRO A 865 5.23 -35.73 11.27
CA PRO A 865 5.63 -35.92 9.88
C PRO A 865 4.48 -35.75 8.89
N GLY A 866 4.70 -34.97 7.82
CA GLY A 866 3.69 -34.67 6.81
C GLY A 866 3.09 -35.91 6.15
N LYS A 867 3.87 -37.01 6.04
CA LYS A 867 3.44 -38.31 5.49
C LYS A 867 2.19 -38.90 6.18
N TYR A 868 1.94 -38.56 7.45
CA TYR A 868 0.77 -39.06 8.19
C TYR A 868 -0.41 -38.08 8.21
N THR A 869 -0.19 -36.83 7.80
CA THR A 869 -1.17 -35.74 7.99
C THR A 869 -2.48 -35.95 7.23
N TYR A 870 -2.41 -36.62 6.07
CA TYR A 870 -3.58 -36.88 5.21
C TYR A 870 -4.07 -38.32 5.27
N ASP A 871 -3.52 -39.12 6.17
CA ASP A 871 -4.09 -40.42 6.51
C ASP A 871 -5.05 -40.24 7.70
N ASP A 872 -6.34 -40.06 7.39
CA ASP A 872 -7.38 -39.83 8.40
C ASP A 872 -7.51 -41.02 9.37
N ALA A 873 -7.27 -42.25 8.92
CA ALA A 873 -7.33 -43.44 9.76
C ALA A 873 -6.13 -43.56 10.73
N PHE A 874 -5.01 -42.92 10.36
CA PHE A 874 -3.86 -42.77 11.25
C PHE A 874 -4.05 -41.59 12.21
N SER A 875 -4.41 -40.41 11.68
CA SER A 875 -4.51 -39.15 12.43
C SER A 875 -5.74 -39.05 13.33
N SER A 876 -6.72 -39.95 13.20
CA SER A 876 -7.86 -40.07 14.13
C SER A 876 -7.60 -40.98 15.32
N ASP A 877 -6.46 -41.69 15.36
CA ASP A 877 -6.08 -42.58 16.45
C ASP A 877 -4.94 -41.98 17.28
N PRO A 878 -5.23 -41.46 18.50
CA PRO A 878 -4.21 -40.87 19.36
C PRO A 878 -3.07 -41.84 19.68
N ALA A 879 -3.33 -43.14 19.80
CA ALA A 879 -2.27 -44.10 20.10
C ALA A 879 -1.24 -44.16 18.98
N LYS A 880 -1.68 -44.08 17.71
CA LYS A 880 -0.79 -44.02 16.55
C LYS A 880 -0.05 -42.69 16.49
N MET A 881 -0.74 -41.57 16.69
CA MET A 881 -0.10 -40.25 16.69
C MET A 881 1.04 -40.15 17.72
N ALA A 882 0.84 -40.72 18.91
CA ALA A 882 1.84 -40.74 19.98
C ALA A 882 3.12 -41.51 19.61
N THR A 883 3.06 -42.44 18.64
CA THR A 883 4.25 -43.20 18.19
C THR A 883 5.16 -42.43 17.24
N VAL A 884 4.62 -41.39 16.58
CA VAL A 884 5.33 -40.62 15.54
C VAL A 884 5.58 -39.16 15.93
N VAL A 885 5.18 -38.77 17.14
CA VAL A 885 5.42 -37.44 17.68
C VAL A 885 6.91 -37.15 17.76
N MET A 886 7.31 -35.99 17.24
CA MET A 886 8.69 -35.52 17.08
C MET A 886 9.59 -36.45 16.26
N GLU A 887 9.07 -37.42 15.49
CA GLU A 887 9.87 -38.43 14.77
C GLU A 887 10.91 -37.82 13.83
N ASN A 888 10.55 -36.73 13.13
CA ASN A 888 11.43 -36.05 12.19
C ASN A 888 12.48 -35.16 12.89
N PHE A 889 12.25 -34.79 14.16
CA PHE A 889 13.25 -34.12 14.99
C PHE A 889 14.18 -35.15 15.65
N ASP A 890 13.62 -36.11 16.38
CA ASP A 890 14.33 -37.19 17.05
C ASP A 890 13.47 -38.47 17.05
N LYS A 891 13.96 -39.49 16.35
CA LYS A 891 13.27 -40.78 16.18
C LYS A 891 13.03 -41.52 17.49
N ASP A 892 13.82 -41.22 18.54
CA ASP A 892 13.70 -41.83 19.85
C ASP A 892 12.91 -40.96 20.85
N PHE A 893 12.43 -39.78 20.44
CA PHE A 893 11.62 -38.91 21.29
C PHE A 893 10.39 -39.65 21.85
N ALA A 894 9.64 -40.34 20.99
CA ALA A 894 8.43 -41.07 21.38
C ALA A 894 8.71 -42.20 22.39
N LYS A 895 9.96 -42.68 22.51
CA LYS A 895 10.37 -43.66 23.53
C LYS A 895 10.89 -42.97 24.79
N THR A 896 11.54 -41.82 24.64
CA THR A 896 12.20 -41.07 25.72
C THR A 896 11.21 -40.27 26.56
N ALA A 897 10.22 -39.64 25.92
CA ALA A 897 9.17 -38.87 26.58
C ALA A 897 8.12 -39.80 27.22
N LYS A 898 7.57 -39.36 28.34
CA LYS A 898 6.55 -40.03 29.17
C LYS A 898 5.35 -39.10 29.35
N ALA A 899 4.20 -39.70 29.67
CA ALA A 899 3.03 -38.93 30.05
C ALA A 899 3.31 -38.10 31.32
N GLY A 900 2.89 -36.85 31.33
CA GLY A 900 3.14 -35.88 32.41
C GLY A 900 4.44 -35.07 32.27
N ASP A 901 5.30 -35.37 31.29
CA ASP A 901 6.51 -34.59 31.03
C ASP A 901 6.17 -33.19 30.50
N ILE A 902 7.08 -32.24 30.69
CA ILE A 902 7.01 -30.89 30.10
C ILE A 902 7.98 -30.84 28.93
N LEU A 903 7.46 -30.68 27.72
CA LEU A 903 8.29 -30.53 26.52
C LEU A 903 8.88 -29.12 26.50
N VAL A 904 10.20 -29.00 26.49
CA VAL A 904 10.87 -27.70 26.39
C VAL A 904 11.72 -27.67 25.11
N SER A 905 11.56 -26.63 24.28
CA SER A 905 12.32 -26.45 23.04
C SER A 905 12.84 -25.02 22.87
N GLY A 906 13.59 -24.77 21.79
CA GLY A 906 14.22 -23.48 21.50
C GLY A 906 13.24 -22.41 21.04
N PHE A 907 13.72 -21.49 20.20
CA PHE A 907 12.96 -20.39 19.64
C PHE A 907 12.20 -20.82 18.37
N ASN A 908 11.06 -20.17 18.12
CA ASN A 908 10.20 -20.39 16.96
C ASN A 908 9.73 -21.86 16.80
N PHE A 909 9.38 -22.51 17.91
CA PHE A 909 8.89 -23.89 17.95
C PHE A 909 7.50 -24.00 17.29
N GLY A 910 7.31 -25.00 16.42
CA GLY A 910 6.09 -25.20 15.66
C GLY A 910 5.92 -24.24 14.47
N CYS A 911 7.01 -23.69 13.95
CA CYS A 911 6.96 -22.85 12.74
C CYS A 911 6.54 -23.66 11.49
N GLY A 912 6.16 -22.96 10.42
CA GLY A 912 5.85 -23.59 9.14
C GLY A 912 4.36 -23.90 8.93
N SER A 913 4.05 -25.16 8.60
CA SER A 913 2.73 -25.55 8.08
C SER A 913 1.63 -25.48 9.15
N SER A 914 0.38 -25.22 8.76
CA SER A 914 -0.75 -25.03 9.67
C SER A 914 -1.33 -26.33 10.27
N ARG A 915 -0.51 -27.37 10.42
CA ARG A 915 -0.98 -28.71 10.81
C ARG A 915 -1.42 -28.73 12.26
N GLU A 916 -2.70 -28.99 12.49
CA GLU A 916 -3.26 -29.13 13.84
C GLU A 916 -2.73 -30.40 14.53
N GLN A 917 -2.35 -31.42 13.75
CA GLN A 917 -1.81 -32.68 14.23
C GLN A 917 -0.53 -32.53 15.05
N ALA A 918 0.24 -31.47 14.82
CA ALA A 918 1.43 -31.19 15.63
C ALA A 918 1.08 -30.99 17.12
N ALA A 919 -0.01 -30.27 17.41
CA ALA A 919 -0.48 -30.07 18.78
C ALA A 919 -1.16 -31.33 19.34
N THR A 920 -2.01 -31.98 18.56
CA THR A 920 -2.72 -33.18 19.03
C THR A 920 -1.79 -34.38 19.23
N ALA A 921 -0.68 -34.49 18.49
CA ALA A 921 0.30 -35.56 18.70
C ALA A 921 1.05 -35.41 20.04
N ILE A 922 1.37 -34.17 20.44
CA ILE A 922 1.96 -33.87 21.76
C ILE A 922 0.98 -34.27 22.87
N LEU A 923 -0.29 -33.87 22.74
CA LEU A 923 -1.35 -34.28 23.68
C LEU A 923 -1.55 -35.79 23.70
N ALA A 924 -1.55 -36.45 22.55
CA ALA A 924 -1.71 -37.90 22.42
C ALA A 924 -0.57 -38.67 23.12
N LYS A 925 0.62 -38.07 23.18
CA LYS A 925 1.77 -38.58 23.94
C LYS A 925 1.61 -38.42 25.46
N GLY A 926 0.59 -37.70 25.91
CA GLY A 926 0.31 -37.41 27.31
C GLY A 926 1.13 -36.25 27.88
N ILE A 927 1.69 -35.38 27.03
CA ILE A 927 2.44 -34.18 27.43
C ILE A 927 1.43 -33.04 27.63
N PRO A 928 1.21 -32.54 28.86
CA PRO A 928 0.20 -31.53 29.13
C PRO A 928 0.63 -30.09 28.78
N LEU A 929 1.94 -29.84 28.64
CA LEU A 929 2.50 -28.50 28.45
C LEU A 929 3.72 -28.52 27.53
N ALA A 930 3.70 -27.61 26.56
CA ALA A 930 4.88 -27.23 25.77
C ALA A 930 5.44 -25.90 26.27
N VAL A 931 6.77 -25.79 26.33
CA VAL A 931 7.49 -24.58 26.71
C VAL A 931 8.53 -24.30 25.61
N ALA A 932 8.65 -23.05 25.20
CA ALA A 932 9.61 -22.66 24.18
C ALA A 932 10.22 -21.30 24.48
N GLY A 933 11.31 -20.95 23.80
CA GLY A 933 11.79 -19.57 23.77
C GLY A 933 10.79 -18.66 23.05
N SER A 934 10.18 -19.17 21.98
CA SER A 934 9.01 -18.60 21.32
C SER A 934 8.29 -19.66 20.49
N PHE A 935 7.00 -19.48 20.22
CA PHE A 935 6.22 -20.36 19.35
C PHE A 935 5.98 -19.73 17.98
N GLY A 936 5.88 -20.57 16.94
CA GLY A 936 5.26 -20.16 15.69
C GLY A 936 3.78 -19.85 15.95
N ASN A 937 3.29 -18.68 15.53
CA ASN A 937 1.93 -18.23 15.84
C ASN A 937 0.83 -19.24 15.44
N ILE A 938 0.97 -19.91 14.29
CA ILE A 938 -0.03 -20.90 13.85
C ILE A 938 -0.04 -22.12 14.78
N PHE A 939 1.13 -22.58 15.23
CA PHE A 939 1.19 -23.65 16.22
C PHE A 939 0.63 -23.22 17.57
N SER A 940 0.92 -22.01 18.04
CA SER A 940 0.35 -21.45 19.27
C SER A 940 -1.19 -21.44 19.23
N ARG A 941 -1.77 -20.96 18.11
CA ARG A 941 -3.22 -21.03 17.85
C ARG A 941 -3.74 -22.47 17.85
N ASN A 942 -3.10 -23.37 17.12
CA ASN A 942 -3.48 -24.79 17.08
C ASN A 942 -3.40 -25.45 18.46
N SER A 943 -2.45 -25.03 19.29
CA SER A 943 -2.28 -25.54 20.65
C SER A 943 -3.49 -25.18 21.50
N ILE A 944 -3.87 -23.90 21.56
CA ILE A 944 -5.08 -23.46 22.27
C ILE A 944 -6.34 -24.11 21.69
N ASN A 945 -6.48 -24.16 20.37
CA ASN A 945 -7.64 -24.77 19.71
C ASN A 945 -7.83 -26.25 20.06
N ASN A 946 -6.75 -26.96 20.40
CA ASN A 946 -6.78 -28.37 20.80
C ASN A 946 -6.58 -28.59 22.31
N ALA A 947 -6.56 -27.52 23.12
CA ALA A 947 -6.28 -27.56 24.56
C ALA A 947 -4.87 -28.04 24.95
N LEU A 948 -3.88 -27.93 24.06
CA LEU A 948 -2.47 -28.01 24.43
C LEU A 948 -2.04 -26.66 25.01
N MET A 949 -1.59 -26.67 26.26
CA MET A 949 -1.06 -25.47 26.89
C MET A 949 0.36 -25.19 26.37
N GLY A 950 0.64 -23.91 26.15
CA GLY A 950 1.94 -23.40 25.74
C GLY A 950 2.35 -22.19 26.59
N VAL A 951 3.62 -22.11 26.99
CA VAL A 951 4.16 -20.93 27.67
C VAL A 951 5.55 -20.59 27.16
N GLU A 952 5.81 -19.31 26.89
CA GLU A 952 7.11 -18.84 26.42
C GLU A 952 8.01 -18.44 27.60
N VAL A 953 9.18 -19.06 27.69
CA VAL A 953 10.16 -18.84 28.78
C VAL A 953 11.58 -18.78 28.21
N PRO A 954 11.98 -17.69 27.51
CA PRO A 954 13.31 -17.55 26.90
C PRO A 954 14.48 -17.80 27.87
N LYS A 955 14.37 -17.30 29.10
CA LYS A 955 15.38 -17.48 30.16
C LYS A 955 15.62 -18.95 30.50
N LEU A 956 14.59 -19.79 30.46
CA LEU A 956 14.74 -21.23 30.69
C LEU A 956 15.55 -21.87 29.57
N VAL A 957 15.29 -21.49 28.32
CA VAL A 957 16.01 -21.99 27.14
C VAL A 957 17.50 -21.65 27.22
N GLU A 958 17.83 -20.40 27.54
CA GLU A 958 19.22 -19.96 27.72
C GLU A 958 19.92 -20.74 28.84
N ARG A 959 19.23 -20.95 29.97
CA ARG A 959 19.76 -21.70 31.11
C ARG A 959 19.96 -23.18 30.78
N LEU A 960 19.02 -23.84 30.11
CA LEU A 960 19.13 -25.24 29.68
C LEU A 960 20.29 -25.43 28.69
N ARG A 961 20.47 -24.49 27.75
CA ARG A 961 21.63 -24.49 26.85
C ARG A 961 22.94 -24.37 27.61
N ALA A 962 23.04 -23.43 28.55
CA ALA A 962 24.24 -23.25 29.35
C ALA A 962 24.61 -24.50 30.17
N THR A 963 23.61 -25.25 30.65
CA THR A 963 23.83 -26.46 31.48
C THR A 963 24.12 -27.70 30.64
N PHE A 964 23.35 -27.95 29.59
CA PHE A 964 23.33 -29.23 28.88
C PHE A 964 24.08 -29.23 27.54
N ASN A 965 24.54 -28.08 27.03
CA ASN A 965 25.48 -28.02 25.91
C ASN A 965 26.92 -27.86 26.42
N ASN A 966 27.63 -28.98 26.59
CA ASN A 966 29.09 -28.99 26.78
C ASN A 966 29.75 -30.04 25.88
N ASP A 967 30.25 -29.59 24.72
CA ASP A 967 31.46 -30.12 24.07
C ASP A 967 32.32 -28.91 23.61
N THR A 968 33.43 -28.73 24.34
CA THR A 968 34.63 -27.85 24.25
C THR A 968 34.81 -26.87 23.06
N SER A 969 35.25 -25.61 23.25
CA SER A 969 36.54 -25.27 23.89
C SER A 969 36.59 -23.85 24.47
N ALA A 970 37.16 -23.79 25.67
CA ALA A 970 37.70 -22.57 26.25
C ALA A 970 38.89 -22.08 25.42
N ALA A 971 38.68 -20.96 24.72
CA ALA A 971 39.71 -19.97 24.45
C ALA A 971 39.18 -18.63 24.97
N THR A 972 39.53 -18.33 26.22
CA THR A 972 39.42 -16.99 26.79
C THR A 972 40.28 -16.02 25.99
N GLY A 973 39.69 -14.93 25.50
CA GLY A 973 40.43 -13.76 25.02
C GLY A 973 39.59 -12.83 24.17
N GLN A 974 39.19 -11.70 24.76
CA GLN A 974 38.68 -10.46 24.15
C GLN A 974 38.78 -10.32 22.61
N ALA A 975 37.65 -10.02 21.96
CA ALA A 975 37.58 -9.19 20.74
C ALA A 975 36.16 -8.57 20.74
N GLY A 976 35.95 -7.27 20.93
CA GLY A 976 36.53 -6.19 20.13
C GLY A 976 35.66 -6.00 18.89
N LYS A 977 34.78 -4.97 18.89
CA LYS A 977 34.10 -4.44 17.70
C LYS A 977 35.11 -4.40 16.53
N ALA A 978 34.85 -5.18 15.48
CA ALA A 978 35.53 -5.01 14.19
C ALA A 978 34.51 -4.45 13.18
N PRO A 979 34.89 -3.45 12.36
CA PRO A 979 34.00 -2.89 11.35
C PRO A 979 33.70 -3.93 10.26
N ILE A 980 32.46 -3.93 9.79
CA ILE A 980 32.03 -4.70 8.63
C ILE A 980 32.79 -4.18 7.40
N THR A 981 33.62 -5.02 6.80
CA THR A 981 34.12 -4.82 5.43
C THR A 981 33.54 -5.91 4.53
N GLU A 982 33.04 -5.51 3.36
CA GLU A 982 32.42 -6.39 2.37
C GLU A 982 33.35 -7.54 1.94
N PRO A 983 32.82 -8.77 1.74
CA PRO A 983 33.63 -9.88 1.30
C PRO A 983 33.98 -9.75 -0.18
N SER A 984 35.21 -9.33 -0.47
CA SER A 984 35.81 -9.48 -1.79
C SER A 984 36.16 -10.96 -2.04
N LYS A 985 35.51 -11.55 -3.06
CA LYS A 985 35.74 -12.88 -3.68
C LYS A 985 34.67 -13.95 -3.40
N ASN A 986 33.53 -13.84 -4.09
CA ASN A 986 32.63 -14.96 -4.39
C ASN A 986 33.02 -15.60 -5.73
N ALA A 987 34.14 -16.32 -5.76
CA ALA A 987 34.55 -17.10 -6.92
C ALA A 987 35.09 -18.46 -6.46
N GLU A 988 34.19 -19.31 -5.96
CA GLU A 988 34.29 -20.77 -5.88
C GLU A 988 33.09 -21.29 -5.05
N SER A 989 31.92 -21.35 -5.67
CA SER A 989 30.75 -22.08 -5.16
C SER A 989 30.29 -23.06 -6.23
N LEU A 990 31.13 -24.05 -6.51
CA LEU A 990 30.76 -25.27 -7.23
C LEU A 990 31.50 -26.43 -6.55
N ASP A 991 30.74 -27.46 -6.22
CA ASP A 991 31.08 -28.67 -5.47
C ASP A 991 31.17 -28.54 -3.94
N SER A 992 30.13 -29.06 -3.28
CA SER A 992 30.20 -29.43 -1.87
C SER A 992 31.38 -30.39 -1.67
N PRO A 993 32.35 -30.11 -0.78
CA PRO A 993 33.35 -31.11 -0.42
C PRO A 993 32.63 -32.32 0.19
N PRO A 994 33.07 -33.56 -0.08
CA PRO A 994 32.55 -34.72 0.62
C PRO A 994 32.78 -34.50 2.12
N PRO A 995 31.81 -34.90 2.99
CA PRO A 995 31.94 -34.67 4.42
C PRO A 995 33.26 -35.30 4.90
N ALA A 996 34.11 -34.49 5.51
CA ALA A 996 35.26 -34.98 6.24
C ALA A 996 34.76 -36.05 7.24
N PRO A 997 35.53 -37.11 7.53
CA PRO A 997 35.13 -38.12 8.50
C PRO A 997 35.06 -37.46 9.88
N VAL A 998 33.87 -37.00 10.25
CA VAL A 998 33.58 -36.49 11.58
C VAL A 998 33.49 -37.71 12.49
N SER A 999 34.40 -37.76 13.47
CA SER A 999 34.25 -38.58 14.66
C SER A 999 32.86 -38.29 15.26
N LYS A 1000 31.90 -39.18 15.01
CA LYS A 1000 30.53 -39.06 15.52
C LYS A 1000 30.51 -39.32 17.02
N THR A 1001 30.64 -38.26 17.81
CA THR A 1001 29.93 -38.21 19.09
C THR A 1001 28.50 -37.82 18.73
N GLU A 1002 27.55 -38.76 18.77
CA GLU A 1002 26.14 -38.47 18.48
C GLU A 1002 25.60 -37.46 19.51
N LYS A 1003 25.36 -36.21 19.10
CA LYS A 1003 24.65 -35.23 19.93
C LYS A 1003 23.26 -35.77 20.22
N LYS A 1004 22.97 -36.08 21.49
CA LYS A 1004 21.65 -36.51 21.92
C LYS A 1004 20.66 -35.34 21.79
N LEU A 1005 19.71 -35.44 20.86
CA LEU A 1005 18.78 -34.36 20.52
C LEU A 1005 17.68 -34.14 21.58
N THR A 1006 17.25 -35.20 22.26
CA THR A 1006 16.28 -35.16 23.36
C THR A 1006 16.91 -35.58 24.68
N ILE A 1007 16.84 -34.71 25.69
CA ILE A 1007 17.46 -34.92 27.01
C ILE A 1007 16.38 -34.87 28.09
N ARG A 1008 16.27 -35.94 28.90
CA ARG A 1008 15.59 -35.88 30.19
C ARG A 1008 16.53 -35.24 31.20
N THR A 1009 16.16 -34.07 31.69
CA THR A 1009 17.07 -33.21 32.47
C THR A 1009 17.10 -33.55 33.96
N GLY A 1010 16.09 -34.28 34.46
CA GLY A 1010 15.82 -34.39 35.89
C GLY A 1010 15.33 -33.10 36.54
N TRP A 1011 15.16 -32.01 35.79
CA TRP A 1011 14.66 -30.73 36.30
C TRP A 1011 13.13 -30.76 36.34
N THR A 1012 12.55 -30.09 37.33
CA THR A 1012 11.09 -29.97 37.47
C THR A 1012 10.65 -28.58 37.06
N PHE A 1013 9.65 -28.52 36.18
CA PHE A 1013 8.99 -27.29 35.79
C PHE A 1013 7.60 -27.25 36.43
N THR A 1014 7.24 -26.12 37.04
CA THR A 1014 5.89 -25.86 37.56
C THR A 1014 5.38 -24.53 37.04
N TRP A 1015 4.24 -24.54 36.36
CA TRP A 1015 3.47 -23.33 36.07
C TRP A 1015 2.36 -23.17 37.10
N ASP A 1016 2.47 -22.15 37.94
CA ASP A 1016 1.42 -21.67 38.82
C ASP A 1016 0.56 -20.66 38.04
N VAL A 1017 -0.57 -21.13 37.50
CA VAL A 1017 -1.42 -20.32 36.62
C VAL A 1017 -2.09 -19.21 37.41
N ARG A 1018 -2.53 -19.49 38.64
CA ARG A 1018 -3.18 -18.51 39.52
C ARG A 1018 -2.29 -17.31 39.81
N ARG A 1019 -0.99 -17.54 39.95
CA ARG A 1019 0.01 -16.50 40.21
C ARG A 1019 0.69 -15.98 38.93
N SER A 1020 0.33 -16.54 37.77
CA SER A 1020 0.99 -16.28 36.49
C SER A 1020 2.52 -16.35 36.60
N GLN A 1021 3.00 -17.42 37.25
CA GLN A 1021 4.40 -17.58 37.62
C GLN A 1021 4.89 -18.99 37.28
N VAL A 1022 6.05 -19.04 36.65
CA VAL A 1022 6.80 -20.28 36.43
C VAL A 1022 7.83 -20.45 37.54
N VAL A 1023 7.97 -21.67 38.03
CA VAL A 1023 8.98 -22.11 39.00
C VAL A 1023 9.76 -23.26 38.37
N VAL A 1024 11.07 -23.14 38.32
CA VAL A 1024 11.97 -24.18 37.78
C VAL A 1024 12.90 -24.62 38.90
N GLN A 1025 12.98 -25.94 39.10
CA GLN A 1025 13.87 -26.59 40.06
C GLN A 1025 14.90 -27.44 39.31
N GLU A 1026 16.18 -27.12 39.47
CA GLU A 1026 17.30 -27.71 38.75
C GLU A 1026 17.78 -29.03 39.37
N GLY A 1027 16.98 -30.09 39.23
CA GLY A 1027 17.26 -31.40 39.83
C GLY A 1027 16.79 -31.53 41.27
N GLU A 1028 16.87 -32.73 41.83
CA GLU A 1028 16.41 -33.01 43.21
C GLU A 1028 17.26 -32.22 44.22
N GLY A 1029 16.64 -31.25 44.91
CA GLY A 1029 17.32 -30.36 45.87
C GLY A 1029 18.20 -29.26 45.25
N GLY A 1030 18.14 -29.06 43.93
CA GLY A 1030 18.92 -28.02 43.24
C GLY A 1030 18.37 -26.60 43.37
N GLU A 1031 19.03 -25.65 42.70
CA GLU A 1031 18.62 -24.25 42.65
C GLU A 1031 17.19 -24.12 42.13
N THR A 1032 16.39 -23.28 42.79
CA THR A 1032 15.02 -22.97 42.37
C THR A 1032 14.91 -21.50 42.07
N TRP A 1033 14.40 -21.18 40.89
CA TRP A 1033 14.14 -19.80 40.49
C TRP A 1033 12.75 -19.66 39.91
N THR A 1034 12.28 -18.41 39.87
CA THR A 1034 10.94 -18.10 39.39
C THR A 1034 10.97 -17.01 38.33
N GLN A 1035 9.97 -17.02 37.47
CA GLN A 1035 9.77 -16.02 36.43
C GLN A 1035 8.27 -15.74 36.30
N LYS A 1036 7.91 -14.45 36.28
CA LYS A 1036 6.55 -14.04 35.94
C LYS A 1036 6.31 -14.28 34.45
N VAL A 1037 5.17 -14.84 34.11
CA VAL A 1037 4.72 -15.09 32.73
C VAL A 1037 3.38 -14.41 32.50
N GLY A 1038 2.91 -14.37 31.24
CA GLY A 1038 1.62 -13.78 30.90
C GLY A 1038 0.46 -14.50 31.59
N GLU A 1039 -0.60 -13.74 31.91
CA GLU A 1039 -1.82 -14.31 32.48
C GLU A 1039 -2.59 -15.08 31.41
N LEU A 1040 -3.17 -16.23 31.79
CA LEU A 1040 -4.16 -16.88 30.95
C LEU A 1040 -5.53 -16.24 31.21
N PRO A 1041 -6.12 -15.58 30.21
CA PRO A 1041 -7.40 -14.90 30.35
C PRO A 1041 -8.56 -15.91 30.54
N PRO A 1042 -9.70 -15.48 31.11
CA PRO A 1042 -10.86 -16.35 31.27
C PRO A 1042 -11.37 -16.98 29.97
N ASN A 1043 -11.34 -16.27 28.84
CA ASN A 1043 -11.84 -16.81 27.56
C ASN A 1043 -10.98 -17.97 27.02
N VAL A 1044 -9.65 -17.89 27.14
CA VAL A 1044 -8.75 -18.99 26.75
C VAL A 1044 -8.84 -20.13 27.76
N GLN A 1045 -8.93 -19.82 29.06
CA GLN A 1045 -9.17 -20.84 30.08
C GLN A 1045 -10.46 -21.62 29.80
N ASP A 1046 -11.56 -20.96 29.42
CA ASP A 1046 -12.84 -21.60 29.11
C ASP A 1046 -12.74 -22.53 27.89
N ILE A 1047 -12.01 -22.10 26.84
CA ILE A 1047 -11.74 -22.93 25.66
C ILE A 1047 -10.96 -24.20 26.05
N ILE A 1048 -9.86 -24.04 26.79
CA ILE A 1048 -9.00 -25.15 27.19
C ILE A 1048 -9.73 -26.08 28.18
N ALA A 1049 -10.46 -25.53 29.16
CA ALA A 1049 -11.21 -26.29 30.16
C ALA A 1049 -12.30 -27.17 29.54
N LYS A 1050 -12.91 -26.72 28.44
CA LYS A 1050 -13.86 -27.53 27.66
C LYS A 1050 -13.18 -28.55 26.75
N GLY A 1051 -11.85 -28.59 26.70
CA GLY A 1051 -11.06 -29.52 25.90
C GLY A 1051 -10.86 -29.07 24.45
N GLY A 1052 -10.79 -27.75 24.22
CA GLY A 1052 -10.46 -27.14 22.94
C GLY A 1052 -11.61 -26.36 22.32
N LEU A 1053 -11.30 -25.65 21.23
CA LEU A 1053 -12.23 -24.73 20.55
C LEU A 1053 -13.47 -25.46 20.03
N GLU A 1054 -13.32 -26.68 19.50
CA GLU A 1054 -14.45 -27.46 18.98
C GLU A 1054 -15.49 -27.80 20.06
N LYS A 1055 -15.02 -28.31 21.20
CA LYS A 1055 -15.89 -28.64 22.33
C LYS A 1055 -16.47 -27.39 22.99
N TRP A 1056 -15.70 -26.30 22.99
CA TRP A 1056 -16.19 -25.00 23.41
C TRP A 1056 -17.36 -24.54 22.53
N VAL A 1057 -17.21 -24.57 21.19
CA VAL A 1057 -18.28 -24.22 20.26
C VAL A 1057 -19.49 -25.14 20.41
N GLN A 1058 -19.30 -26.45 20.54
CA GLN A 1058 -20.38 -27.41 20.82
C GLN A 1058 -21.21 -26.99 22.04
N ALA A 1059 -20.54 -26.60 23.12
CA ALA A 1059 -21.21 -26.11 24.32
C ALA A 1059 -21.95 -24.78 24.07
N GLN A 1060 -21.37 -23.85 23.31
CA GLN A 1060 -22.03 -22.58 22.97
C GLN A 1060 -23.31 -22.78 22.15
N ILE A 1061 -23.27 -23.65 21.14
CA ILE A 1061 -24.44 -23.94 20.30
C ILE A 1061 -25.51 -24.68 21.11
N SER A 1062 -25.12 -25.64 21.95
CA SER A 1062 -26.06 -26.41 22.77
C SER A 1062 -26.79 -25.54 23.78
N ASN A 1063 -26.15 -24.48 24.29
CA ASN A 1063 -26.77 -23.52 25.21
C ASN A 1063 -27.68 -22.50 24.52
N ALA A 1064 -27.56 -22.34 23.19
CA ALA A 1064 -28.37 -21.42 22.40
C ALA A 1064 -29.64 -22.08 21.81
N LEU A 1065 -29.67 -23.42 21.78
CA LEU A 1065 -30.84 -24.27 21.48
C LEU A 1065 -31.67 -24.48 22.76
#